data_AF-H1PKG4-F1
#
_entry.id   AF-H1PKG4-F1
#
_cell.length_a   1.000
_cell.length_b   1.000
_cell.length_c   1.000
_cell.angle_alpha   90.00
_cell.angle_beta   90.00
_cell.angle_gamma   90.00
#
_symmetry.space_group_name_H-M   'P 1'
#
loop_
_entity.id
_entity.type
_entity.pdbx_description
1 polymer ?
#
loop_
_entity_poly.entity_id
_entity_poly.type
_entity_poly.pdbx_seq_one_letter_code
_entity_poly.pdbx_strand_id
1 'polypeptide(L)'
;MNRKLRILLALSFMFLLGASFVYADESESQSLDSAGEKLELLSDNSGSWVETNGNTFYRDQNGNYAKGIYEIDGDIYYFDPTSGTLRKNAGWISWNGKRYFINSEGIACRNRFVSYGPYRIYLGADGSVPTGLYVANDGHIYKADGSAEVAKKAKWIESNGKRYLTSETGEIYKNQFVAFGPHRYYLGPDGAAITDVFTANDGENYNAGSTGEIDRKSQLIEKNGNKYFSNDDGKLYKNQFISYGSVRYYVGADGAVAKGIFTANNGKKYAADSNGALYINQFVTSGAYRYYINEDGSVATGIFTASNGKKYAANADGQLYKNQFITLGSAKYYINEDGSLATGIFTTSDGRIFNADENTGEIIRVAQWIEKNGKRYFSNSEGELYKNEFISFGSRKYYMGPDGAVVIGSFSHGGKNYKTKSDGEAYEVNIVTTGQVASTVGVNVRPTAGTDYSPLFALPYNEYVTILNSAPGSDGYTWRYISHAKGKGYIRSDLIYNITTTETEVDPGTGGTTPPIMNDSEFEQYMIAQGFPESYKPYLRIMHKEHPTWIFKAAQTGLDWNYVITKESKPGVNTVHISHPASYKSTDPNALNPDGSHKIYDSGGYVAASRAIIEYYMDPRNSFDDTFFQFLSNSYDGNTQTLDGIGAIVKGTFLSMAFPEGGYSSYASLLLQAGRTYGVNPLILASKIINEHGTSGNSDSISGTVPGYEGYYNYFNIGAYAHSGRSAIENGLIYAKSQGWNSREKSIMGGTEFFAKDYIQGNKTTAYFQKFNVMNGASAVATGQYMTAVWGANSTGKTLGEGYAAAYSSALSFDIPVYQNMPSLPVPQPK
;
A
#
# COMPACT_ATOMS: atom_id res chain seq x y z
N MET A 1 18.35 15.51 -31.16
CA MET A 1 18.69 16.16 -32.45
C MET A 1 19.14 17.60 -32.19
N ASN A 2 19.87 18.23 -33.12
CA ASN A 2 20.67 19.44 -32.89
C ASN A 2 19.91 20.76 -32.64
N ARG A 3 20.44 21.55 -31.69
CA ARG A 3 20.81 22.99 -31.75
C ARG A 3 19.88 24.01 -32.46
N LYS A 4 19.38 24.97 -31.67
CA LYS A 4 19.69 26.44 -31.70
C LYS A 4 18.78 27.13 -30.66
N LEU A 5 19.27 27.49 -29.47
CA LEU A 5 19.99 28.72 -29.08
C LEU A 5 19.07 29.91 -28.72
N ARG A 6 19.01 30.14 -27.40
CA ARG A 6 18.49 31.27 -26.59
C ARG A 6 18.46 32.66 -27.24
N ILE A 7 17.47 33.48 -26.83
CA ILE A 7 17.64 34.70 -25.99
C ILE A 7 16.26 35.21 -25.47
N LEU A 8 16.29 35.92 -24.33
CA LEU A 8 15.18 36.61 -23.63
C LEU A 8 14.57 37.75 -24.52
N LEU A 9 13.41 38.39 -24.27
CA LEU A 9 12.79 38.83 -23.01
C LEU A 9 11.30 39.25 -23.22
N ALA A 10 10.49 39.18 -22.14
CA ALA A 10 9.37 40.05 -21.75
C ALA A 10 8.10 40.31 -22.64
N LEU A 11 6.95 39.94 -22.05
CA LEU A 11 5.66 40.67 -21.92
C LEU A 11 4.89 41.20 -23.17
N SER A 12 3.56 41.22 -23.27
CA SER A 12 2.39 40.45 -22.75
C SER A 12 1.12 41.31 -22.90
N PHE A 13 0.04 40.76 -23.50
CA PHE A 13 -1.39 41.16 -23.37
C PHE A 13 -1.79 42.60 -23.85
N MET A 14 -2.71 42.76 -24.83
CA MET A 14 -4.20 42.63 -24.79
C MET A 14 -4.94 43.75 -24.02
N PHE A 15 -6.14 44.25 -24.36
CA PHE A 15 -7.01 44.32 -25.58
C PHE A 15 -8.32 45.08 -25.18
N LEU A 16 -9.05 45.75 -26.12
CA LEU A 16 -10.46 46.28 -26.02
C LEU A 16 -10.63 47.52 -25.10
N LEU A 17 -11.61 48.46 -25.21
CA LEU A 17 -12.80 48.78 -26.05
C LEU A 17 -12.97 50.35 -25.99
N GLY A 18 -13.73 51.09 -26.82
CA GLY A 18 -14.57 50.82 -27.99
C GLY A 18 -15.58 51.97 -28.27
N ALA A 19 -16.15 52.04 -29.49
CA ALA A 19 -17.37 52.80 -29.92
C ALA A 19 -17.30 54.36 -29.96
N SER A 20 -17.97 55.10 -30.88
CA SER A 20 -18.97 54.75 -31.93
C SER A 20 -19.15 55.85 -33.02
N PHE A 21 -19.30 55.41 -34.30
CA PHE A 21 -20.10 55.95 -35.45
C PHE A 21 -20.04 57.46 -35.86
N VAL A 22 -20.18 57.86 -37.13
CA VAL A 22 -21.22 57.57 -38.15
C VAL A 22 -20.70 57.59 -39.62
N TYR A 23 -21.36 56.82 -40.50
CA TYR A 23 -21.49 56.84 -42.01
C TYR A 23 -20.92 58.05 -42.78
N ALA A 24 -20.50 58.00 -44.07
CA ALA A 24 -20.80 57.12 -45.23
C ALA A 24 -19.76 57.43 -46.38
N ASP A 25 -19.63 56.75 -47.53
CA ASP A 25 -19.96 55.39 -48.01
C ASP A 25 -19.27 55.10 -49.39
N GLU A 26 -19.63 54.01 -50.08
CA GLU A 26 -19.44 53.69 -51.53
C GLU A 26 -18.03 53.71 -52.20
N SER A 27 -17.52 52.48 -52.41
CA SER A 27 -17.15 51.84 -53.69
C SER A 27 -16.24 52.46 -54.78
N GLU A 28 -15.42 51.54 -55.30
CA GLU A 28 -14.91 51.40 -56.67
C GLU A 28 -13.83 52.36 -57.23
N SER A 29 -12.66 51.75 -57.39
CA SER A 29 -11.68 52.08 -58.43
C SER A 29 -12.26 51.97 -59.84
N GLN A 30 -11.88 52.89 -60.74
CA GLN A 30 -11.20 52.46 -61.96
C GLN A 30 -10.31 53.53 -62.60
N SER A 31 -9.31 53.02 -63.30
CA SER A 31 -8.34 53.68 -64.17
C SER A 31 -8.92 54.71 -65.15
N LEU A 32 -8.12 55.74 -65.45
CA LEU A 32 -7.99 56.24 -66.82
C LEU A 32 -6.51 56.42 -67.16
N ASP A 33 -6.14 55.98 -68.36
CA ASP A 33 -4.77 55.91 -68.86
C ASP A 33 -4.60 56.83 -70.08
N SER A 34 -3.36 57.28 -70.29
CA SER A 34 -2.81 57.83 -71.53
C SER A 34 -3.37 59.15 -72.11
N ALA A 35 -2.43 60.10 -72.25
CA ALA A 35 -2.19 61.00 -73.38
C ALA A 35 -3.36 61.83 -74.00
N GLY A 36 -3.20 63.14 -74.23
CA GLY A 36 -2.05 64.01 -73.98
C GLY A 36 -1.97 65.12 -75.02
N GLU A 37 -1.81 66.37 -74.57
CA GLU A 37 -1.44 67.48 -75.45
C GLU A 37 -0.50 68.44 -74.70
N LYS A 38 0.46 68.99 -75.45
CA LYS A 38 1.65 69.65 -74.90
C LYS A 38 1.53 71.16 -75.10
N LEU A 39 1.44 71.94 -74.03
CA LEU A 39 1.67 73.38 -74.05
C LEU A 39 2.58 73.81 -72.89
N GLU A 40 3.46 74.77 -73.14
CA GLU A 40 4.64 75.02 -72.31
C GLU A 40 4.43 76.08 -71.22
N LEU A 41 5.01 75.78 -70.04
CA LEU A 41 5.72 76.71 -69.15
C LEU A 41 5.03 78.03 -68.74
N LEU A 42 4.33 77.99 -67.60
CA LEU A 42 4.49 79.02 -66.57
C LEU A 42 4.79 78.34 -65.22
N SER A 43 5.70 78.91 -64.45
CA SER A 43 6.28 78.31 -63.24
C SER A 43 5.24 78.07 -62.15
N ASP A 44 5.05 76.81 -61.79
CA ASP A 44 4.18 76.41 -60.67
C ASP A 44 4.90 76.65 -59.32
N ASN A 45 4.83 77.90 -58.86
CA ASN A 45 5.35 78.34 -57.55
C ASN A 45 4.37 77.97 -56.40
N SER A 46 3.88 76.73 -56.40
CA SER A 46 3.08 76.14 -55.32
C SER A 46 4.01 75.74 -54.15
N GLY A 47 3.70 76.20 -52.93
CA GLY A 47 4.56 76.01 -51.77
C GLY A 47 5.81 76.90 -51.77
N SER A 48 5.65 78.22 -51.95
CA SER A 48 6.77 79.16 -52.04
C SER A 48 6.58 80.45 -51.23
N TRP A 49 7.70 81.01 -50.78
CA TRP A 49 7.77 82.33 -50.17
C TRP A 49 7.76 83.42 -51.24
N VAL A 50 6.93 84.46 -51.03
CA VAL A 50 6.73 85.58 -51.97
C VAL A 50 6.98 86.89 -51.23
N GLU A 51 7.91 87.72 -51.73
CA GLU A 51 8.14 89.07 -51.19
C GLU A 51 7.75 90.15 -52.21
N THR A 52 6.83 91.03 -51.82
CA THR A 52 6.32 92.12 -52.66
C THR A 52 6.10 93.37 -51.80
N ASN A 53 6.56 94.54 -52.27
CA ASN A 53 6.39 95.83 -51.60
C ASN A 53 6.82 95.85 -50.12
N GLY A 54 7.94 95.17 -49.80
CA GLY A 54 8.48 95.08 -48.43
C GLY A 54 7.71 94.15 -47.48
N ASN A 55 6.68 93.44 -47.96
CA ASN A 55 5.94 92.46 -47.20
C ASN A 55 6.22 91.04 -47.71
N THR A 56 6.37 90.10 -46.77
CA THR A 56 6.56 88.67 -47.05
C THR A 56 5.22 87.95 -46.94
N PHE A 57 4.96 87.01 -47.82
CA PHE A 57 3.79 86.13 -47.86
C PHE A 57 4.27 84.69 -48.10
N TYR A 58 3.44 83.70 -47.78
CA TYR A 58 3.64 82.33 -48.24
C TYR A 58 2.45 81.91 -49.10
N ARG A 59 2.73 81.31 -50.26
CA ARG A 59 1.74 80.78 -51.18
C ARG A 59 1.73 79.25 -51.05
N ASP A 60 0.59 78.71 -50.62
CA ASP A 60 0.41 77.29 -50.38
C ASP A 60 0.45 76.44 -51.67
N GLN A 61 0.33 75.12 -51.51
CA GLN A 61 0.36 74.18 -52.63
C GLN A 61 -0.81 74.36 -53.62
N ASN A 62 -1.90 75.01 -53.20
CA ASN A 62 -3.07 75.31 -54.02
C ASN A 62 -3.03 76.72 -54.62
N GLY A 63 -1.96 77.48 -54.40
CA GLY A 63 -1.77 78.83 -54.90
C GLY A 63 -2.40 79.95 -54.04
N ASN A 64 -2.96 79.63 -52.88
CA ASN A 64 -3.54 80.62 -51.97
C ASN A 64 -2.50 81.20 -51.01
N TYR A 65 -2.66 82.46 -50.60
CA TYR A 65 -1.82 83.04 -49.56
C TYR A 65 -2.23 82.54 -48.16
N ALA A 66 -1.24 82.06 -47.40
CA ALA A 66 -1.44 81.61 -46.03
C ALA A 66 -1.98 82.73 -45.12
N LYS A 67 -2.85 82.37 -44.18
CA LYS A 67 -3.56 83.28 -43.27
C LYS A 67 -3.69 82.64 -41.89
N GLY A 68 -3.45 83.43 -40.84
CA GLY A 68 -3.42 82.92 -39.47
C GLY A 68 -2.15 82.11 -39.19
N ILE A 69 -2.27 81.12 -38.30
CA ILE A 69 -1.17 80.20 -37.96
C ILE A 69 -1.03 79.14 -39.06
N TYR A 70 0.19 78.97 -39.59
CA TYR A 70 0.51 78.00 -40.66
C TYR A 70 1.89 77.39 -40.41
N GLU A 71 2.05 76.06 -40.50
CA GLU A 71 3.34 75.38 -40.36
C GLU A 71 3.98 75.15 -41.75
N ILE A 72 5.23 75.57 -41.91
CA ILE A 72 6.00 75.56 -43.16
C ILE A 72 7.38 75.00 -42.81
N ASP A 73 7.79 73.89 -43.44
CA ASP A 73 9.10 73.24 -43.25
C ASP A 73 9.49 72.96 -41.77
N GLY A 74 8.49 72.85 -40.89
CA GLY A 74 8.69 72.61 -39.45
C GLY A 74 8.82 73.88 -38.60
N ASP A 75 8.62 75.08 -39.17
CA ASP A 75 8.45 76.31 -38.41
C ASP A 75 7.01 76.81 -38.52
N ILE A 76 6.48 77.33 -37.40
CA ILE A 76 5.09 77.77 -37.29
C ILE A 76 5.06 79.28 -37.47
N TYR A 77 4.47 79.78 -38.55
CA TYR A 77 4.42 81.19 -38.89
C TYR A 77 3.04 81.80 -38.60
N TYR A 78 2.99 83.11 -38.34
CA TYR A 78 1.72 83.85 -38.26
C TYR A 78 1.59 84.89 -39.37
N PHE A 79 0.64 84.64 -40.27
CA PHE A 79 0.23 85.56 -41.33
C PHE A 79 -1.00 86.34 -40.90
N ASP A 80 -1.02 87.65 -41.16
CA ASP A 80 -2.15 88.52 -40.88
C ASP A 80 -3.44 87.99 -41.56
N PRO A 81 -4.53 87.72 -40.81
CA PRO A 81 -5.71 87.05 -41.36
C PRO A 81 -6.41 87.85 -42.49
N THR A 82 -6.29 89.17 -42.49
CA THR A 82 -6.91 90.04 -43.48
C THR A 82 -6.05 90.12 -44.74
N SER A 83 -4.79 90.49 -44.61
CA SER A 83 -3.87 90.77 -45.73
C SER A 83 -3.04 89.58 -46.22
N GLY A 84 -2.81 88.57 -45.39
CA GLY A 84 -1.90 87.46 -45.66
C GLY A 84 -0.41 87.77 -45.43
N THR A 85 -0.08 88.95 -44.88
CA THR A 85 1.31 89.36 -44.64
C THR A 85 1.93 88.65 -43.43
N LEU A 86 3.17 88.17 -43.54
CA LEU A 86 3.91 87.57 -42.44
C LEU A 86 4.23 88.64 -41.38
N ARG A 87 3.79 88.41 -40.14
CA ARG A 87 4.00 89.36 -39.04
C ARG A 87 5.39 89.21 -38.42
N LYS A 88 6.39 89.93 -38.93
CA LYS A 88 7.78 89.95 -38.41
C LYS A 88 7.98 90.80 -37.12
N ASN A 89 6.97 90.84 -36.24
CA ASN A 89 6.99 91.65 -35.01
C ASN A 89 6.80 90.76 -33.78
N ALA A 90 7.84 90.64 -32.94
CA ALA A 90 7.83 89.78 -31.77
C ALA A 90 6.69 90.12 -30.80
N GLY A 91 5.95 89.13 -30.32
CA GLY A 91 4.83 89.35 -29.40
C GLY A 91 3.80 88.23 -29.31
N TRP A 92 2.79 88.47 -28.48
CA TRP A 92 1.67 87.54 -28.28
C TRP A 92 0.63 87.67 -29.38
N ILE A 93 0.20 86.53 -29.90
CA ILE A 93 -0.87 86.38 -30.90
C ILE A 93 -1.97 85.50 -30.30
N SER A 94 -3.23 85.89 -30.50
CA SER A 94 -4.39 85.04 -30.22
C SER A 94 -5.01 84.61 -31.55
N TRP A 95 -5.17 83.30 -31.76
CA TRP A 95 -5.73 82.72 -32.98
C TRP A 95 -6.56 81.48 -32.63
N ASN A 96 -7.81 81.42 -33.10
CA ASN A 96 -8.76 80.31 -32.86
C ASN A 96 -8.81 79.83 -31.39
N GLY A 97 -8.89 80.77 -30.45
CA GLY A 97 -8.95 80.49 -29.00
C GLY A 97 -7.62 80.09 -28.35
N LYS A 98 -6.55 79.89 -29.13
CA LYS A 98 -5.19 79.58 -28.65
C LYS A 98 -4.32 80.84 -28.62
N ARG A 99 -3.29 80.83 -27.77
CA ARG A 99 -2.28 81.90 -27.65
C ARG A 99 -0.90 81.40 -28.06
N TYR A 100 -0.20 82.19 -28.87
CA TYR A 100 1.12 81.91 -29.43
C TYR A 100 2.07 83.07 -29.13
N PHE A 101 3.37 82.83 -29.08
CA PHE A 101 4.38 83.91 -29.01
C PHE A 101 5.32 83.82 -30.22
N ILE A 102 5.25 84.82 -31.10
CA ILE A 102 6.13 84.91 -32.28
C ILE A 102 7.39 85.72 -31.98
N ASN A 103 8.49 85.37 -32.62
CA ASN A 103 9.76 86.10 -32.59
C ASN A 103 9.76 87.27 -33.60
N SER A 104 10.89 87.98 -33.72
CA SER A 104 11.08 89.09 -34.67
C SER A 104 11.19 88.67 -36.15
N GLU A 105 11.14 87.37 -36.44
CA GLU A 105 11.16 86.80 -37.79
C GLU A 105 9.76 86.30 -38.20
N GLY A 106 8.80 86.32 -37.28
CA GLY A 106 7.42 85.86 -37.47
C GLY A 106 7.18 84.38 -37.15
N ILE A 107 8.17 83.69 -36.57
CA ILE A 107 8.12 82.28 -36.17
C ILE A 107 7.63 82.17 -34.72
N ALA A 108 6.60 81.33 -34.49
CA ALA A 108 6.07 81.01 -33.18
C ALA A 108 7.01 80.07 -32.41
N CYS A 109 7.31 80.44 -31.17
CA CYS A 109 8.04 79.59 -30.25
C CYS A 109 7.23 78.32 -29.97
N ARG A 110 7.86 77.15 -30.07
CA ARG A 110 7.28 75.84 -29.72
C ARG A 110 8.23 75.00 -28.87
N ASN A 111 7.67 74.05 -28.12
CA ASN A 111 8.38 73.14 -27.20
C ASN A 111 9.40 73.82 -26.26
N ARG A 112 9.10 75.02 -25.76
CA ARG A 112 10.03 75.78 -24.91
C ARG A 112 9.32 76.77 -24.00
N PHE A 113 10.02 77.16 -22.94
CA PHE A 113 9.65 78.33 -22.16
C PHE A 113 10.10 79.63 -22.83
N VAL A 114 9.24 80.65 -22.79
CA VAL A 114 9.57 82.06 -23.02
C VAL A 114 9.41 82.84 -21.72
N SER A 115 10.29 83.80 -21.49
CA SER A 115 10.21 84.70 -20.32
C SER A 115 9.73 86.09 -20.75
N TYR A 116 8.79 86.66 -20.01
CA TYR A 116 8.22 87.98 -20.30
C TYR A 116 7.95 88.71 -18.98
N GLY A 117 8.83 89.64 -18.61
CA GLY A 117 8.79 90.26 -17.28
C GLY A 117 8.98 89.20 -16.17
N PRO A 118 8.13 89.17 -15.12
CA PRO A 118 8.22 88.15 -14.07
C PRO A 118 7.70 86.76 -14.48
N TYR A 119 7.10 86.64 -15.67
CA TYR A 119 6.38 85.46 -16.14
C TYR A 119 7.27 84.50 -16.95
N ARG A 120 7.06 83.19 -16.81
CA ARG A 120 7.72 82.11 -17.57
C ARG A 120 6.65 81.18 -18.13
N ILE A 121 6.41 81.26 -19.43
CA ILE A 121 5.29 80.61 -20.13
C ILE A 121 5.83 79.51 -21.04
N TYR A 122 5.28 78.30 -20.96
CA TYR A 122 5.58 77.23 -21.91
C TYR A 122 4.70 77.32 -23.15
N LEU A 123 5.31 77.14 -24.33
CA LEU A 123 4.62 76.89 -25.59
C LEU A 123 4.79 75.41 -25.94
N GLY A 124 3.68 74.73 -26.23
CA GLY A 124 3.63 73.33 -26.60
C GLY A 124 4.16 73.04 -28.01
N ALA A 125 3.96 71.80 -28.47
CA ALA A 125 4.45 71.34 -29.78
C ALA A 125 3.77 72.05 -30.96
N ASP A 126 2.52 72.47 -30.80
CA ASP A 126 1.77 73.26 -31.79
C ASP A 126 2.05 74.77 -31.70
N GLY A 127 3.05 75.19 -30.90
CA GLY A 127 3.40 76.59 -30.68
C GLY A 127 2.44 77.37 -29.79
N SER A 128 1.36 76.74 -29.28
CA SER A 128 0.38 77.39 -28.42
C SER A 128 0.65 77.17 -26.92
N VAL A 129 0.12 78.05 -26.07
CA VAL A 129 0.11 77.83 -24.62
C VAL A 129 -0.82 76.65 -24.29
N PRO A 130 -0.32 75.56 -23.65
CA PRO A 130 -1.17 74.42 -23.27
C PRO A 130 -2.25 74.80 -22.24
N THR A 131 -3.25 73.92 -22.09
CA THR A 131 -4.29 74.02 -21.05
C THR A 131 -4.23 72.81 -20.11
N GLY A 132 -4.69 72.98 -18.86
CA GLY A 132 -4.69 71.90 -17.87
C GLY A 132 -3.28 71.53 -17.37
N LEU A 133 -3.01 70.24 -17.20
CA LEU A 133 -1.66 69.75 -16.87
C LEU A 133 -0.92 69.39 -18.16
N TYR A 134 0.35 69.78 -18.27
CA TYR A 134 1.20 69.47 -19.42
C TYR A 134 2.59 69.00 -18.98
N VAL A 135 3.22 68.19 -19.83
CA VAL A 135 4.63 67.81 -19.70
C VAL A 135 5.44 68.79 -20.55
N ALA A 136 6.43 69.46 -19.96
CA ALA A 136 7.33 70.35 -20.71
C ALA A 136 8.51 69.57 -21.33
N ASN A 137 9.30 70.26 -22.15
CA ASN A 137 10.47 69.69 -22.83
C ASN A 137 11.60 69.23 -21.88
N ASP A 138 11.57 69.65 -20.61
CA ASP A 138 12.43 69.17 -19.53
C ASP A 138 11.94 67.87 -18.87
N GLY A 139 10.75 67.37 -19.25
CA GLY A 139 10.14 66.17 -18.71
C GLY A 139 9.38 66.36 -17.39
N HIS A 140 9.33 67.57 -16.84
CA HIS A 140 8.52 67.88 -15.66
C HIS A 140 7.06 68.17 -16.02
N ILE A 141 6.16 67.95 -15.05
CA ILE A 141 4.73 68.24 -15.20
C ILE A 141 4.47 69.63 -14.61
N TYR A 142 3.72 70.45 -15.32
CA TYR A 142 3.32 71.79 -14.88
C TYR A 142 1.80 71.97 -15.05
N LYS A 143 1.20 72.89 -14.28
CA LYS A 143 -0.19 73.33 -14.49
C LYS A 143 -0.21 74.62 -15.29
N ALA A 144 -0.93 74.63 -16.41
CA ALA A 144 -1.34 75.84 -17.09
C ALA A 144 -2.50 76.46 -16.32
N ASP A 145 -2.18 77.35 -15.38
CA ASP A 145 -3.15 78.05 -14.52
C ASP A 145 -3.85 79.24 -15.22
N GLY A 146 -3.58 79.45 -16.51
CA GLY A 146 -4.13 80.54 -17.32
C GLY A 146 -3.37 81.86 -17.18
N SER A 147 -2.41 81.98 -16.25
CA SER A 147 -1.78 83.24 -15.89
C SER A 147 -0.27 83.19 -15.71
N ALA A 148 0.45 82.37 -16.49
CA ALA A 148 1.86 82.61 -16.84
C ALA A 148 2.89 82.62 -15.68
N GLU A 149 2.47 82.34 -14.45
CA GLU A 149 3.30 82.37 -13.25
C GLU A 149 3.85 80.98 -12.95
N VAL A 150 5.18 80.88 -12.96
CA VAL A 150 5.83 79.91 -12.09
C VAL A 150 5.56 80.36 -10.65
N ALA A 151 4.57 79.74 -10.02
CA ALA A 151 4.16 80.07 -8.66
C ALA A 151 5.32 79.87 -7.69
N LYS A 152 5.92 80.97 -7.20
CA LYS A 152 7.11 80.99 -6.33
C LYS A 152 6.81 80.56 -4.89
N LYS A 153 6.30 79.34 -4.70
CA LYS A 153 6.09 78.62 -3.43
C LYS A 153 5.50 77.24 -3.72
N ALA A 154 5.98 76.22 -3.01
CA ALA A 154 5.35 74.91 -3.01
C ALA A 154 3.91 75.00 -2.49
N LYS A 155 2.93 74.54 -3.29
CA LYS A 155 1.50 74.60 -2.94
C LYS A 155 0.73 73.39 -3.46
N TRP A 156 -0.31 73.01 -2.73
CA TRP A 156 -1.31 72.08 -3.23
C TRP A 156 -2.15 72.75 -4.32
N ILE A 157 -2.37 72.03 -5.42
CA ILE A 157 -3.27 72.40 -6.51
C ILE A 157 -4.18 71.23 -6.84
N GLU A 158 -5.38 71.53 -7.31
CA GLU A 158 -6.34 70.52 -7.79
C GLU A 158 -6.52 70.63 -9.30
N SER A 159 -6.71 69.50 -9.97
CA SER A 159 -7.05 69.41 -11.39
C SER A 159 -7.80 68.10 -11.63
N ASN A 160 -8.96 68.15 -12.30
CA ASN A 160 -9.78 66.98 -12.62
C ASN A 160 -10.05 66.04 -11.41
N GLY A 161 -10.34 66.61 -10.24
CA GLY A 161 -10.61 65.87 -8.99
C GLY A 161 -9.40 65.21 -8.33
N LYS A 162 -8.18 65.42 -8.86
CA LYS A 162 -6.92 64.94 -8.28
C LYS A 162 -6.14 66.11 -7.67
N ARG A 163 -5.40 65.83 -6.59
CA ARG A 163 -4.53 66.78 -5.89
C ARG A 163 -3.06 66.54 -6.26
N TYR A 164 -2.33 67.62 -6.51
CA TYR A 164 -0.92 67.62 -6.90
C TYR A 164 -0.17 68.64 -6.03
N LEU A 165 1.10 68.41 -5.76
CA LEU A 165 1.95 69.31 -4.99
C LEU A 165 3.05 69.87 -5.89
N THR A 166 3.09 71.20 -6.04
CA THR A 166 4.17 71.87 -6.78
C THR A 166 5.41 72.07 -5.91
N SER A 167 6.58 72.15 -6.55
CA SER A 167 7.81 72.70 -6.01
C SER A 167 7.71 74.23 -5.84
N GLU A 168 8.78 74.84 -5.32
CA GLU A 168 8.94 76.30 -5.29
C GLU A 168 9.15 76.92 -6.70
N THR A 169 9.53 76.11 -7.68
CA THR A 169 9.74 76.45 -9.09
C THR A 169 8.61 75.95 -10.01
N GLY A 170 7.49 75.52 -9.43
CA GLY A 170 6.24 75.22 -10.14
C GLY A 170 6.14 73.83 -10.78
N GLU A 171 7.21 73.02 -10.79
CA GLU A 171 7.15 71.61 -11.19
C GLU A 171 6.24 70.85 -10.24
N ILE A 172 5.36 70.00 -10.76
CA ILE A 172 4.63 69.01 -9.97
C ILE A 172 5.57 67.84 -9.66
N TYR A 173 5.68 67.51 -8.37
CA TYR A 173 6.41 66.34 -7.92
C TYR A 173 5.73 65.04 -8.38
N LYS A 174 6.51 64.04 -8.80
CA LYS A 174 6.03 62.73 -9.27
C LYS A 174 7.01 61.61 -8.92
N ASN A 175 6.52 60.39 -8.78
CA ASN A 175 7.28 59.17 -8.41
C ASN A 175 8.16 59.32 -7.16
N GLN A 176 7.72 60.07 -6.16
CA GLN A 176 8.52 60.31 -4.94
C GLN A 176 7.68 60.70 -3.72
N PHE A 177 8.30 60.55 -2.55
CA PHE A 177 7.79 61.11 -1.30
C PHE A 177 8.07 62.61 -1.21
N VAL A 178 7.13 63.36 -0.64
CA VAL A 178 7.30 64.77 -0.30
C VAL A 178 6.75 65.02 1.10
N ALA A 179 7.47 65.79 1.90
CA ALA A 179 7.02 66.30 3.19
C ALA A 179 6.41 67.71 3.00
N PHE A 180 5.29 67.98 3.66
CA PHE A 180 4.65 69.30 3.66
C PHE A 180 4.17 69.61 5.08
N GLY A 181 4.95 70.40 5.81
CA GLY A 181 4.83 70.51 7.26
C GLY A 181 5.23 69.18 7.95
N PRO A 182 4.49 68.71 8.97
CA PRO A 182 4.76 67.42 9.62
C PRO A 182 4.28 66.21 8.81
N HIS A 183 3.48 66.43 7.77
CA HIS A 183 2.78 65.39 7.01
C HIS A 183 3.62 64.89 5.82
N ARG A 184 3.51 63.60 5.50
CA ARG A 184 4.23 62.95 4.39
C ARG A 184 3.25 62.41 3.35
N TYR A 185 3.54 62.65 2.08
CA TYR A 185 2.73 62.26 0.93
C TYR A 185 3.59 61.50 -0.07
N TYR A 186 2.96 60.69 -0.94
CA TYR A 186 3.61 60.16 -2.15
C TYR A 186 2.86 60.62 -3.39
N LEU A 187 3.60 61.17 -4.34
CA LEU A 187 3.05 61.63 -5.61
C LEU A 187 3.35 60.55 -6.66
N GLY A 188 2.31 60.05 -7.34
CA GLY A 188 2.38 58.97 -8.31
C GLY A 188 3.07 59.37 -9.63
N PRO A 189 3.03 58.49 -10.65
CA PRO A 189 3.65 58.74 -11.95
C PRO A 189 3.08 59.94 -12.72
N ASP A 190 1.79 60.22 -12.53
CA ASP A 190 1.10 61.40 -13.06
C ASP A 190 1.25 62.65 -12.17
N GLY A 191 1.98 62.53 -11.06
CA GLY A 191 2.17 63.57 -10.05
C GLY A 191 1.01 63.74 -9.06
N ALA A 192 -0.06 62.96 -9.18
CA ALA A 192 -1.17 63.03 -8.24
C ALA A 192 -0.81 62.39 -6.89
N ALA A 193 -1.26 62.98 -5.79
CA ALA A 193 -1.13 62.36 -4.48
C ALA A 193 -1.95 61.06 -4.42
N ILE A 194 -1.29 59.96 -4.08
CA ILE A 194 -1.95 58.66 -3.91
C ILE A 194 -2.77 58.68 -2.62
N THR A 195 -3.99 58.12 -2.66
CA THR A 195 -4.94 58.06 -1.53
C THR A 195 -5.37 56.63 -1.19
N ASP A 196 -4.67 55.62 -1.70
CA ASP A 196 -4.91 54.20 -1.46
C ASP A 196 -3.64 53.47 -0.98
N VAL A 197 -3.66 52.14 -0.97
CA VAL A 197 -2.47 51.28 -0.84
C VAL A 197 -1.67 51.33 -2.15
N PHE A 198 -0.35 51.50 -2.04
CA PHE A 198 0.55 51.56 -3.19
C PHE A 198 1.95 51.03 -2.86
N THR A 199 2.66 50.56 -3.89
CA THR A 199 4.11 50.33 -3.85
C THR A 199 4.82 51.62 -4.26
N ALA A 200 5.75 52.10 -3.44
CA ALA A 200 6.53 53.29 -3.73
C ALA A 200 7.80 52.96 -4.54
N ASN A 201 8.52 53.99 -4.95
CA ASN A 201 9.80 53.89 -5.68
C ASN A 201 10.94 53.22 -4.89
N ASP A 202 10.80 53.03 -3.58
CA ASP A 202 11.71 52.25 -2.73
C ASP A 202 11.40 50.75 -2.72
N GLY A 203 10.32 50.31 -3.39
CA GLY A 203 9.86 48.92 -3.42
C GLY A 203 9.05 48.49 -2.20
N GLU A 204 8.79 49.39 -1.24
CA GLU A 204 7.96 49.14 -0.08
C GLU A 204 6.51 49.57 -0.31
N ASN A 205 5.59 48.90 0.38
CA ASN A 205 4.17 49.19 0.28
C ASN A 205 3.76 50.15 1.41
N TYR A 206 2.86 51.08 1.12
CA TYR A 206 2.37 52.08 2.06
C TYR A 206 0.85 52.23 1.89
N ASN A 207 0.17 52.75 2.90
CA ASN A 207 -1.20 53.24 2.79
C ASN A 207 -1.22 54.76 2.98
N ALA A 208 -1.89 55.46 2.07
CA ALA A 208 -2.23 56.87 2.24
C ALA A 208 -3.72 57.04 2.59
N GLY A 209 -4.06 57.95 3.50
CA GLY A 209 -5.44 58.29 3.84
C GLY A 209 -6.20 58.99 2.70
N SER A 210 -7.45 59.36 2.94
CA SER A 210 -8.29 60.09 1.95
C SER A 210 -7.71 61.46 1.55
N THR A 211 -6.86 62.05 2.41
CA THR A 211 -6.11 63.28 2.17
C THR A 211 -4.77 63.06 1.45
N GLY A 212 -4.40 61.81 1.16
CA GLY A 212 -3.11 61.40 0.59
C GLY A 212 -1.95 61.35 1.60
N GLU A 213 -2.20 61.65 2.87
CA GLU A 213 -1.21 61.57 3.94
C GLU A 213 -0.91 60.11 4.31
N ILE A 214 0.37 59.80 4.55
CA ILE A 214 0.83 58.48 4.97
C ILE A 214 0.88 58.42 6.50
N ASP A 215 0.04 57.59 7.11
CA ASP A 215 0.00 57.38 8.56
C ASP A 215 1.27 56.66 9.05
N ARG A 216 2.16 57.40 9.70
CA ARG A 216 3.41 56.88 10.28
C ARG A 216 3.18 56.33 11.70
N LYS A 217 2.61 55.13 11.78
CA LYS A 217 2.21 54.48 13.04
C LYS A 217 2.05 52.98 12.85
N SER A 218 2.54 52.16 13.77
CA SER A 218 2.27 50.73 13.79
C SER A 218 0.80 50.45 14.11
N GLN A 219 0.03 50.00 13.11
CA GLN A 219 -1.41 49.72 13.26
C GLN A 219 -1.97 48.70 12.24
N LEU A 220 -3.10 48.08 12.60
CA LEU A 220 -4.00 47.43 11.66
C LEU A 220 -4.73 48.49 10.82
N ILE A 221 -4.78 48.29 9.51
CA ILE A 221 -5.46 49.15 8.55
C ILE A 221 -6.46 48.29 7.79
N GLU A 222 -7.73 48.70 7.73
CA GLU A 222 -8.75 48.04 6.90
C GLU A 222 -9.13 48.96 5.74
N LYS A 223 -9.01 48.46 4.51
CA LYS A 223 -9.25 49.24 3.28
C LYS A 223 -9.70 48.35 2.14
N ASN A 224 -10.74 48.76 1.42
CA ASN A 224 -11.31 48.04 0.28
C ASN A 224 -11.62 46.54 0.56
N GLY A 225 -12.02 46.20 1.80
CA GLY A 225 -12.29 44.83 2.25
C GLY A 225 -11.06 43.99 2.62
N ASN A 226 -9.86 44.55 2.49
CA ASN A 226 -8.59 43.95 2.87
C ASN A 226 -8.06 44.53 4.18
N LYS A 227 -7.24 43.72 4.87
CA LYS A 227 -6.53 44.11 6.08
C LYS A 227 -5.04 44.20 5.77
N TYR A 228 -4.37 45.18 6.36
CA TYR A 228 -2.94 45.41 6.22
C TYR A 228 -2.37 45.75 7.60
N PHE A 229 -1.11 45.41 7.84
CA PHE A 229 -0.40 45.83 9.06
C PHE A 229 0.75 46.74 8.69
N SER A 230 0.86 47.87 9.38
CA SER A 230 1.89 48.88 9.18
C SER A 230 2.89 48.91 10.34
N ASN A 231 4.07 49.47 10.12
CA ASN A 231 5.04 49.83 11.16
C ASN A 231 5.02 51.35 11.45
N ASP A 232 5.84 51.82 12.39
CA ASP A 232 5.88 53.25 12.79
C ASP A 232 6.38 54.21 11.70
N ASP A 233 6.92 53.71 10.59
CA ASP A 233 7.23 54.53 9.40
C ASP A 233 6.10 54.55 8.35
N GLY A 234 4.99 53.85 8.62
CA GLY A 234 3.86 53.70 7.70
C GLY A 234 4.08 52.65 6.61
N LYS A 235 5.19 51.90 6.66
CA LYS A 235 5.46 50.79 5.73
C LYS A 235 4.56 49.60 6.09
N LEU A 236 3.90 49.03 5.10
CA LEU A 236 3.11 47.81 5.24
C LEU A 236 4.04 46.59 5.28
N TYR A 237 3.81 45.73 6.26
CA TYR A 237 4.47 44.42 6.32
C TYR A 237 4.02 43.55 5.14
N LYS A 238 4.96 42.78 4.58
CA LYS A 238 4.73 41.88 3.43
C LYS A 238 5.51 40.57 3.60
N ASN A 239 5.01 39.49 3.01
CA ASN A 239 5.60 38.15 3.02
C ASN A 239 6.01 37.60 4.40
N GLN A 240 5.21 37.82 5.44
CA GLN A 240 5.54 37.36 6.80
C GLN A 240 4.32 37.11 7.69
N PHE A 241 4.55 36.44 8.82
CA PHE A 241 3.54 36.26 9.86
C PHE A 241 3.51 37.45 10.81
N ILE A 242 2.30 37.88 11.18
CA ILE A 242 2.05 38.96 12.15
C ILE A 242 1.20 38.40 13.30
N SER A 243 1.63 38.59 14.53
CA SER A 243 0.83 38.31 15.73
C SER A 243 0.19 39.61 16.21
N TYR A 244 -1.13 39.62 16.39
CA TYR A 244 -1.89 40.76 16.91
C TYR A 244 -2.83 40.28 18.02
N GLY A 245 -2.47 40.58 19.26
CA GLY A 245 -3.06 39.91 20.43
C GLY A 245 -2.74 38.41 20.40
N SER A 246 -3.77 37.57 20.63
CA SER A 246 -3.67 36.11 20.53
C SER A 246 -3.83 35.55 19.11
N VAL A 247 -4.10 36.39 18.11
CA VAL A 247 -4.40 35.96 16.74
C VAL A 247 -3.16 36.11 15.86
N ARG A 248 -2.91 35.09 15.01
CA ARG A 248 -1.85 35.12 14.00
C ARG A 248 -2.44 35.32 12.61
N TYR A 249 -1.78 36.16 11.83
CA TYR A 249 -2.08 36.50 10.44
C TYR A 249 -0.85 36.21 9.57
N TYR A 250 -1.05 36.07 8.26
CA TYR A 250 0.04 36.14 7.27
C TYR A 250 -0.27 37.26 6.28
N VAL A 251 0.71 38.11 5.99
CA VAL A 251 0.60 39.17 4.97
C VAL A 251 1.33 38.76 3.69
N GLY A 252 0.66 38.91 2.55
CA GLY A 252 1.15 38.55 1.22
C GLY A 252 2.21 39.50 0.68
N ALA A 253 2.57 39.35 -0.60
CA ALA A 253 3.58 40.20 -1.26
C ALA A 253 3.10 41.64 -1.50
N ASP A 254 1.78 41.83 -1.63
CA ASP A 254 1.08 43.11 -1.64
C ASP A 254 0.88 43.70 -0.23
N GLY A 255 1.21 42.94 0.82
CA GLY A 255 0.99 43.29 2.22
C GLY A 255 -0.44 43.06 2.71
N ALA A 256 -1.34 42.56 1.86
CA ALA A 256 -2.69 42.21 2.27
C ALA A 256 -2.68 40.93 3.11
N VAL A 257 -3.52 40.88 4.14
CA VAL A 257 -3.72 39.68 4.95
C VAL A 257 -4.35 38.58 4.11
N ALA A 258 -3.68 37.43 4.05
CA ALA A 258 -4.15 36.25 3.33
C ALA A 258 -5.36 35.60 4.01
N LYS A 259 -6.27 35.07 3.19
CA LYS A 259 -7.55 34.44 3.60
C LYS A 259 -7.68 33.09 2.88
N GLY A 260 -8.45 32.15 3.44
CA GLY A 260 -8.60 30.82 2.86
C GLY A 260 -7.29 30.01 2.91
N ILE A 261 -7.08 29.10 1.95
CA ILE A 261 -5.84 28.31 1.85
C ILE A 261 -4.85 29.02 0.92
N PHE A 262 -3.63 29.26 1.39
CA PHE A 262 -2.58 29.96 0.65
C PHE A 262 -1.21 29.35 0.92
N THR A 263 -0.23 29.61 0.05
CA THR A 263 1.17 29.21 0.24
C THR A 263 1.97 30.40 0.77
N ALA A 264 2.70 30.20 1.88
CA ALA A 264 3.57 31.22 2.45
C ALA A 264 4.96 31.23 1.79
N ASN A 265 5.75 32.26 2.07
CA ASN A 265 7.13 32.42 1.60
C ASN A 265 8.09 31.26 1.96
N ASN A 266 7.75 30.46 2.97
CA ASN A 266 8.49 29.24 3.35
C ASN A 266 8.12 27.99 2.52
N GLY A 267 7.25 28.13 1.50
CA GLY A 267 6.80 27.06 0.61
C GLY A 267 5.73 26.13 1.20
N LYS A 268 5.34 26.27 2.47
CA LYS A 268 4.24 25.50 3.07
C LYS A 268 2.89 26.17 2.81
N LYS A 269 1.83 25.36 2.76
CA LYS A 269 0.45 25.85 2.78
C LYS A 269 -0.01 26.15 4.21
N TYR A 270 -0.83 27.18 4.35
CA TYR A 270 -1.50 27.63 5.58
C TYR A 270 -2.98 27.86 5.27
N ALA A 271 -3.82 27.91 6.31
CA ALA A 271 -5.24 28.25 6.16
C ALA A 271 -5.68 29.33 7.16
N ALA A 272 -6.46 30.30 6.67
CA ALA A 272 -7.04 31.37 7.47
C ALA A 272 -8.56 31.52 7.21
N ASP A 273 -9.27 32.06 8.19
CA ASP A 273 -10.69 32.39 8.09
C ASP A 273 -10.97 33.58 7.13
N SER A 274 -12.23 33.98 7.00
CA SER A 274 -12.62 35.14 6.18
C SER A 274 -12.09 36.48 6.71
N ASN A 275 -11.71 36.55 7.98
CA ASN A 275 -11.08 37.71 8.62
C ASN A 275 -9.54 37.70 8.51
N GLY A 276 -8.95 36.60 8.02
CA GLY A 276 -7.51 36.38 7.90
C GLY A 276 -6.84 35.74 9.12
N ALA A 277 -7.60 35.37 10.16
CA ALA A 277 -7.07 34.69 11.33
C ALA A 277 -6.67 33.25 10.96
N LEU A 278 -5.43 32.87 11.23
CA LEU A 278 -4.93 31.52 10.97
C LEU A 278 -5.69 30.48 11.81
N TYR A 279 -6.16 29.43 11.14
CA TYR A 279 -6.63 28.23 11.80
C TYR A 279 -5.45 27.49 12.45
N ILE A 280 -5.70 26.83 13.57
CA ILE A 280 -4.75 25.94 14.27
C ILE A 280 -5.49 24.75 14.88
N ASN A 281 -4.81 23.60 14.95
CA ASN A 281 -5.25 22.34 15.59
C ASN A 281 -6.69 21.85 15.25
N GLN A 282 -7.15 22.11 14.03
CA GLN A 282 -8.53 21.86 13.62
C GLN A 282 -8.67 21.43 12.15
N PHE A 283 -9.83 20.86 11.82
CA PHE A 283 -10.18 20.52 10.45
C PHE A 283 -10.88 21.69 9.75
N VAL A 284 -10.52 21.93 8.49
CA VAL A 284 -11.11 22.97 7.63
C VAL A 284 -11.59 22.32 6.34
N THR A 285 -12.77 22.70 5.87
CA THR A 285 -13.33 22.23 4.59
C THR A 285 -13.22 23.35 3.55
N SER A 286 -12.72 23.03 2.36
CA SER A 286 -12.65 23.96 1.23
C SER A 286 -12.99 23.23 -0.07
N GLY A 287 -14.08 23.63 -0.72
CA GLY A 287 -14.67 22.90 -1.83
C GLY A 287 -15.07 21.47 -1.42
N ALA A 288 -14.70 20.49 -2.24
CA ALA A 288 -14.96 19.06 -1.98
C ALA A 288 -13.97 18.42 -0.97
N TYR A 289 -12.94 19.16 -0.53
CA TYR A 289 -11.82 18.61 0.24
C TYR A 289 -11.80 19.09 1.69
N ARG A 290 -11.33 18.22 2.57
CA ARG A 290 -11.09 18.50 3.99
C ARG A 290 -9.59 18.48 4.25
N TYR A 291 -9.14 19.39 5.09
CA TYR A 291 -7.75 19.64 5.44
C TYR A 291 -7.65 19.61 6.97
N TYR A 292 -6.48 19.28 7.51
CA TYR A 292 -6.17 19.50 8.93
C TYR A 292 -5.07 20.54 9.04
N ILE A 293 -5.22 21.46 9.99
CA ILE A 293 -4.29 22.55 10.22
C ILE A 293 -3.57 22.30 11.54
N ASN A 294 -2.24 22.23 11.47
CA ASN A 294 -1.35 21.96 12.60
C ASN A 294 -1.31 23.15 13.58
N GLU A 295 -0.68 22.93 14.74
CA GLU A 295 -0.44 23.96 15.75
C GLU A 295 0.39 25.15 15.22
N ASP A 296 1.35 24.91 14.31
CA ASP A 296 2.14 25.97 13.67
C ASP A 296 1.34 26.79 12.64
N GLY A 297 0.11 26.35 12.31
CA GLY A 297 -0.79 26.92 11.30
C GLY A 297 -0.65 26.30 9.91
N SER A 298 0.32 25.39 9.71
CA SER A 298 0.53 24.74 8.41
C SER A 298 -0.52 23.67 8.12
N VAL A 299 -0.85 23.47 6.84
CA VAL A 299 -1.70 22.37 6.39
C VAL A 299 -0.91 21.05 6.51
N ALA A 300 -1.50 20.04 7.15
CA ALA A 300 -0.89 18.73 7.32
C ALA A 300 -0.85 17.91 6.02
N THR A 301 0.23 17.16 5.83
CA THR A 301 0.48 16.28 4.67
C THR A 301 1.08 14.95 5.15
N GLY A 302 0.94 13.88 4.36
CA GLY A 302 1.36 12.54 4.76
C GLY A 302 0.49 11.98 5.90
N ILE A 303 1.04 11.05 6.70
CA ILE A 303 0.37 10.55 7.92
C ILE A 303 0.69 11.48 9.09
N PHE A 304 -0.33 11.91 9.82
CA PHE A 304 -0.21 12.77 10.99
C PHE A 304 -1.22 12.38 12.07
N THR A 305 -1.00 12.85 13.31
CA THR A 305 -1.96 12.67 14.42
C THR A 305 -2.69 13.99 14.64
N ALA A 306 -4.02 13.96 14.65
CA ALA A 306 -4.84 15.15 14.89
C ALA A 306 -5.08 15.38 16.39
N SER A 307 -5.60 16.55 16.74
CA SER A 307 -5.94 16.97 18.11
C SER A 307 -6.95 16.05 18.84
N ASN A 308 -7.64 15.15 18.14
CA ASN A 308 -8.49 14.11 18.71
C ASN A 308 -7.76 12.79 19.02
N GLY A 309 -6.43 12.74 18.87
CA GLY A 309 -5.59 11.55 19.10
C GLY A 309 -5.62 10.49 17.99
N LYS A 310 -6.51 10.60 16.99
CA LYS A 310 -6.52 9.68 15.85
C LYS A 310 -5.47 10.06 14.82
N LYS A 311 -4.96 9.06 14.09
CA LYS A 311 -4.14 9.25 12.89
C LYS A 311 -5.01 9.50 11.66
N TYR A 312 -4.52 10.35 10.76
CA TYR A 312 -5.14 10.72 9.49
C TYR A 312 -4.07 10.72 8.40
N ALA A 313 -4.48 10.67 7.13
CA ALA A 313 -3.56 10.78 6.00
C ALA A 313 -4.04 11.81 4.96
N ALA A 314 -3.12 12.64 4.48
CA ALA A 314 -3.37 13.63 3.44
C ALA A 314 -2.33 13.55 2.31
N ASN A 315 -2.73 13.96 1.10
CA ASN A 315 -1.81 14.05 -0.05
C ASN A 315 -0.83 15.24 0.07
N ALA A 316 0.05 15.42 -0.92
CA ALA A 316 1.02 16.52 -0.95
C ALA A 316 0.36 17.91 -0.99
N ASP A 317 -0.89 18.01 -1.44
CA ASP A 317 -1.68 19.24 -1.44
C ASP A 317 -2.38 19.53 -0.10
N GLY A 318 -2.34 18.59 0.85
CA GLY A 318 -2.99 18.66 2.16
C GLY A 318 -4.42 18.11 2.20
N GLN A 319 -4.91 17.56 1.09
CA GLN A 319 -6.27 17.01 0.99
C GLN A 319 -6.32 15.65 1.68
N LEU A 320 -7.23 15.51 2.65
CA LEU A 320 -7.45 14.25 3.36
C LEU A 320 -7.98 13.15 2.43
N TYR A 321 -7.39 11.97 2.55
CA TYR A 321 -7.90 10.74 1.95
C TYR A 321 -9.12 10.22 2.73
N LYS A 322 -9.96 9.40 2.09
CA LYS A 322 -11.08 8.66 2.71
C LYS A 322 -11.52 7.49 1.84
N ASN A 323 -12.05 6.42 2.46
CA ASN A 323 -12.55 5.20 1.81
C ASN A 323 -11.62 4.61 0.73
N GLN A 324 -10.31 4.57 0.99
CA GLN A 324 -9.35 4.07 0.01
C GLN A 324 -8.07 3.51 0.64
N PHE A 325 -7.38 2.66 -0.12
CA PHE A 325 -6.00 2.29 0.16
C PHE A 325 -5.04 3.41 -0.26
N ILE A 326 -3.95 3.56 0.49
CA ILE A 326 -2.79 4.38 0.11
C ILE A 326 -1.50 3.60 0.33
N THR A 327 -0.45 3.95 -0.40
CA THR A 327 0.87 3.33 -0.31
C THR A 327 1.92 4.40 -0.06
N LEU A 328 2.77 4.20 0.95
CA LEU A 328 3.86 5.11 1.30
C LEU A 328 5.14 4.29 1.46
N GLY A 329 6.05 4.38 0.47
CA GLY A 329 7.17 3.45 0.35
C GLY A 329 6.67 2.02 0.06
N SER A 330 7.11 1.04 0.85
CA SER A 330 6.63 -0.34 0.80
C SER A 330 5.33 -0.58 1.60
N ALA A 331 5.01 0.33 2.52
CA ALA A 331 3.90 0.18 3.47
C ALA A 331 2.56 0.56 2.82
N LYS A 332 1.51 -0.21 3.15
CA LYS A 332 0.15 -0.04 2.62
C LYS A 332 -0.80 0.23 3.78
N TYR A 333 -1.71 1.17 3.61
CA TYR A 333 -2.65 1.62 4.63
C TYR A 333 -4.07 1.70 4.05
N TYR A 334 -5.10 1.66 4.90
CA TYR A 334 -6.47 2.00 4.51
C TYR A 334 -6.97 3.20 5.31
N ILE A 335 -7.69 4.09 4.65
CA ILE A 335 -8.26 5.30 5.25
C ILE A 335 -9.77 5.16 5.27
N ASN A 336 -10.36 5.28 6.46
CA ASN A 336 -11.78 5.16 6.74
C ASN A 336 -12.60 6.32 6.15
N GLU A 337 -13.93 6.22 6.21
CA GLU A 337 -14.84 7.26 5.73
C GLU A 337 -14.68 8.60 6.46
N ASP A 338 -14.42 8.58 7.77
CA ASP A 338 -14.18 9.77 8.59
C ASP A 338 -12.80 10.43 8.34
N GLY A 339 -11.98 9.81 7.47
CA GLY A 339 -10.61 10.19 7.14
C GLY A 339 -9.54 9.58 8.07
N SER A 340 -9.93 8.84 9.11
CA SER A 340 -8.97 8.24 10.04
C SER A 340 -8.26 7.03 9.42
N LEU A 341 -7.02 6.81 9.85
CA LEU A 341 -6.24 5.62 9.52
C LEU A 341 -6.86 4.38 10.17
N ALA A 342 -7.05 3.31 9.41
CA ALA A 342 -7.51 2.03 9.96
C ALA A 342 -6.38 1.32 10.73
N THR A 343 -6.74 0.59 11.78
CA THR A 343 -5.85 -0.13 12.69
C THR A 343 -6.52 -1.41 13.18
N GLY A 344 -5.77 -2.48 13.43
CA GLY A 344 -6.33 -3.77 13.83
C GLY A 344 -7.12 -4.44 12.69
N ILE A 345 -8.10 -5.27 13.04
CA ILE A 345 -9.01 -5.89 12.06
C ILE A 345 -10.08 -4.87 11.69
N PHE A 346 -10.19 -4.55 10.39
CA PHE A 346 -11.17 -3.60 9.86
C PHE A 346 -11.83 -4.12 8.58
N THR A 347 -13.01 -3.57 8.27
CA THR A 347 -13.76 -3.87 7.04
C THR A 347 -13.77 -2.65 6.13
N THR A 348 -13.44 -2.85 4.86
CA THR A 348 -13.47 -1.81 3.82
C THR A 348 -14.88 -1.54 3.31
N SER A 349 -15.09 -0.46 2.54
CA SER A 349 -16.41 -0.09 2.02
C SER A 349 -17.00 -1.08 1.00
N ASP A 350 -16.17 -1.90 0.35
CA ASP A 350 -16.58 -3.04 -0.50
C ASP A 350 -16.74 -4.34 0.31
N GLY A 351 -16.63 -4.27 1.64
CA GLY A 351 -16.89 -5.37 2.56
C GLY A 351 -15.73 -6.34 2.77
N ARG A 352 -14.56 -6.13 2.15
CA ARG A 352 -13.36 -6.95 2.37
C ARG A 352 -12.81 -6.69 3.77
N ILE A 353 -12.10 -7.67 4.35
CA ILE A 353 -11.61 -7.58 5.74
C ILE A 353 -10.08 -7.63 5.69
N PHE A 354 -9.41 -6.78 6.47
CA PHE A 354 -7.95 -6.69 6.53
C PHE A 354 -7.49 -6.58 7.99
N ASN A 355 -6.24 -6.94 8.26
CA ASN A 355 -5.58 -6.66 9.55
C ASN A 355 -4.41 -5.69 9.36
N ALA A 356 -4.38 -4.64 10.16
CA ALA A 356 -3.30 -3.66 10.24
C ALA A 356 -2.69 -3.62 11.65
N ASP A 357 -1.41 -3.29 11.74
CA ASP A 357 -0.73 -3.07 13.01
C ASP A 357 -1.45 -1.97 13.82
N GLU A 358 -1.64 -2.20 15.12
CA GLU A 358 -2.46 -1.34 15.97
C GLU A 358 -1.81 0.03 16.22
N ASN A 359 -0.48 0.11 16.13
CA ASN A 359 0.28 1.32 16.45
C ASN A 359 0.55 2.16 15.21
N THR A 360 0.93 1.53 14.08
CA THR A 360 1.32 2.21 12.84
C THR A 360 0.16 2.36 11.85
N GLY A 361 -0.81 1.45 11.87
CA GLY A 361 -1.86 1.34 10.84
C GLY A 361 -1.41 0.68 9.53
N GLU A 362 -0.17 0.16 9.48
CA GLU A 362 0.32 -0.57 8.30
C GLU A 362 -0.41 -1.93 8.17
N ILE A 363 -0.97 -2.20 7.00
CA ILE A 363 -1.63 -3.47 6.69
C ILE A 363 -0.58 -4.58 6.69
N ILE A 364 -0.83 -5.61 7.49
CA ILE A 364 0.09 -6.73 7.68
C ILE A 364 -0.06 -7.67 6.48
N ARG A 365 0.69 -7.37 5.41
CA ARG A 365 0.73 -8.12 4.13
C ARG A 365 1.54 -9.41 4.25
N VAL A 366 1.07 -10.29 5.12
CA VAL A 366 1.60 -11.63 5.38
C VAL A 366 0.41 -12.55 5.58
N ALA A 367 0.40 -13.68 4.87
CA ALA A 367 -0.54 -14.74 5.14
C ALA A 367 -0.18 -15.38 6.49
N GLN A 368 -1.15 -15.52 7.39
CA GLN A 368 -0.95 -16.08 8.73
C GLN A 368 -2.28 -16.32 9.45
N TRP A 369 -2.22 -17.15 10.50
CA TRP A 369 -3.25 -17.17 11.53
C TRP A 369 -3.15 -15.93 12.42
N ILE A 370 -4.29 -15.31 12.70
CA ILE A 370 -4.42 -14.13 13.57
C ILE A 370 -5.39 -14.50 14.69
N GLU A 371 -4.96 -14.42 15.95
CA GLU A 371 -5.84 -14.61 17.11
C GLU A 371 -6.14 -13.26 17.76
N LYS A 372 -7.43 -12.95 17.93
CA LYS A 372 -7.88 -11.69 18.50
C LYS A 372 -9.22 -11.86 19.21
N ASN A 373 -9.32 -11.41 20.46
CA ASN A 373 -10.54 -11.47 21.27
C ASN A 373 -11.19 -12.87 21.34
N GLY A 374 -10.38 -13.93 21.43
CA GLY A 374 -10.85 -15.32 21.46
C GLY A 374 -11.36 -15.87 20.12
N LYS A 375 -11.26 -15.08 19.03
CA LYS A 375 -11.53 -15.52 17.66
C LYS A 375 -10.23 -15.72 16.90
N ARG A 376 -10.24 -16.66 15.96
CA ARG A 376 -9.12 -17.00 15.08
C ARG A 376 -9.51 -16.67 13.64
N TYR A 377 -8.62 -15.98 12.93
CA TYR A 377 -8.80 -15.50 11.55
C TYR A 377 -7.60 -15.94 10.71
N PHE A 378 -7.73 -15.98 9.38
CA PHE A 378 -6.60 -16.25 8.50
C PHE A 378 -6.52 -15.19 7.40
N SER A 379 -5.35 -14.57 7.24
CA SER A 379 -5.06 -13.63 6.14
C SER A 379 -4.36 -14.32 4.97
N ASN A 380 -4.54 -13.80 3.76
CA ASN A 380 -3.72 -14.10 2.59
C ASN A 380 -2.45 -13.23 2.57
N SER A 381 -1.58 -13.41 1.56
CA SER A 381 -0.31 -12.69 1.42
C SER A 381 -0.46 -11.17 1.20
N GLU A 382 -1.64 -10.69 0.84
CA GLU A 382 -1.97 -9.26 0.73
C GLU A 382 -2.62 -8.68 1.99
N GLY A 383 -2.70 -9.47 3.07
CA GLY A 383 -3.25 -9.08 4.38
C GLY A 383 -4.78 -9.09 4.45
N GLU A 384 -5.45 -9.58 3.41
CA GLU A 384 -6.91 -9.74 3.37
C GLU A 384 -7.33 -11.03 4.08
N LEU A 385 -8.36 -10.96 4.91
CA LEU A 385 -8.92 -12.09 5.64
C LEU A 385 -9.98 -12.82 4.81
N TYR A 386 -9.84 -14.13 4.70
CA TYR A 386 -10.82 -15.02 4.05
C TYR A 386 -12.16 -15.00 4.79
N LYS A 387 -13.28 -15.10 4.06
CA LYS A 387 -14.64 -15.07 4.66
C LYS A 387 -15.70 -15.74 3.78
N ASN A 388 -16.72 -16.33 4.40
CA ASN A 388 -17.79 -17.11 3.78
C ASN A 388 -17.32 -18.29 2.91
N GLU A 389 -16.14 -18.84 3.21
CA GLU A 389 -15.50 -19.87 2.39
C GLU A 389 -14.68 -20.86 3.24
N PHE A 390 -14.37 -22.02 2.66
CA PHE A 390 -13.42 -22.96 3.25
C PHE A 390 -12.00 -22.61 2.82
N ILE A 391 -11.11 -22.43 3.79
CA ILE A 391 -9.66 -22.53 3.55
C ILE A 391 -9.21 -23.96 3.86
N SER A 392 -8.27 -24.47 3.07
CA SER A 392 -7.77 -25.84 3.18
C SER A 392 -6.25 -25.87 3.33
N PHE A 393 -5.76 -26.78 4.17
CA PHE A 393 -4.35 -26.99 4.46
C PHE A 393 -4.07 -28.50 4.34
N GLY A 394 -3.86 -28.96 3.11
CA GLY A 394 -3.94 -30.38 2.77
C GLY A 394 -5.38 -30.90 2.93
N SER A 395 -5.55 -31.98 3.68
CA SER A 395 -6.88 -32.56 3.99
C SER A 395 -7.69 -31.75 5.01
N ARG A 396 -7.03 -30.98 5.89
CA ARG A 396 -7.71 -30.18 6.92
C ARG A 396 -8.41 -28.98 6.30
N LYS A 397 -9.63 -28.71 6.74
CA LYS A 397 -10.46 -27.60 6.26
C LYS A 397 -10.92 -26.75 7.43
N TYR A 398 -11.01 -25.45 7.23
CA TYR A 398 -11.52 -24.49 8.21
C TYR A 398 -12.51 -23.59 7.48
N TYR A 399 -13.73 -23.45 8.01
CA TYR A 399 -14.73 -22.56 7.41
C TYR A 399 -14.64 -21.18 8.04
N MET A 400 -14.38 -20.17 7.20
CA MET A 400 -14.27 -18.79 7.60
C MET A 400 -15.65 -18.13 7.49
N GLY A 401 -16.16 -17.61 8.61
CA GLY A 401 -17.50 -17.03 8.71
C GLY A 401 -17.63 -15.67 8.03
N PRO A 402 -18.82 -15.02 8.12
CA PRO A 402 -19.07 -13.72 7.51
C PRO A 402 -18.21 -12.57 8.04
N ASP A 403 -17.74 -12.69 9.29
CA ASP A 403 -16.82 -11.76 9.96
C ASP A 403 -15.34 -12.16 9.77
N GLY A 404 -15.06 -13.17 8.95
CA GLY A 404 -13.73 -13.70 8.67
C GLY A 404 -13.12 -14.57 9.78
N ALA A 405 -13.85 -14.84 10.87
CA ALA A 405 -13.39 -15.73 11.93
C ALA A 405 -13.68 -17.20 11.57
N VAL A 406 -12.85 -18.14 12.05
CA VAL A 406 -13.14 -19.57 11.98
C VAL A 406 -14.46 -19.85 12.71
N VAL A 407 -15.40 -20.48 12.02
CA VAL A 407 -16.67 -20.93 12.63
C VAL A 407 -16.38 -22.12 13.52
N ILE A 408 -16.85 -22.07 14.78
CA ILE A 408 -16.72 -23.16 15.75
C ILE A 408 -18.10 -23.74 16.05
N GLY A 409 -18.20 -25.07 16.06
CA GLY A 409 -19.44 -25.82 16.33
C GLY A 409 -20.08 -26.40 15.06
N SER A 410 -21.40 -26.47 15.04
CA SER A 410 -22.18 -27.00 13.90
C SER A 410 -22.55 -25.90 12.90
N PHE A 411 -22.40 -26.16 11.61
CA PHE A 411 -22.87 -25.25 10.56
C PHE A 411 -23.26 -26.00 9.27
N SER A 412 -23.96 -25.33 8.36
CA SER A 412 -24.31 -25.89 7.05
C SER A 412 -23.75 -24.99 5.94
N HIS A 413 -23.16 -25.60 4.91
CA HIS A 413 -22.61 -24.90 3.74
C HIS A 413 -22.80 -25.77 2.49
N GLY A 414 -23.19 -25.18 1.35
CA GLY A 414 -23.39 -25.93 0.10
C GLY A 414 -24.42 -27.06 0.17
N GLY A 415 -25.38 -27.01 1.10
CA GLY A 415 -26.37 -28.08 1.34
C GLY A 415 -25.85 -29.28 2.17
N LYS A 416 -24.58 -29.25 2.59
CA LYS A 416 -23.96 -30.22 3.50
C LYS A 416 -23.92 -29.68 4.93
N ASN A 417 -23.83 -30.57 5.91
CA ASN A 417 -23.69 -30.24 7.32
C ASN A 417 -22.26 -30.54 7.80
N TYR A 418 -21.75 -29.69 8.66
CA TYR A 418 -20.39 -29.75 9.17
C TYR A 418 -20.39 -29.56 10.69
N LYS A 419 -19.38 -30.14 11.33
CA LYS A 419 -18.98 -29.82 12.70
C LYS A 419 -17.50 -29.46 12.72
N THR A 420 -17.05 -28.75 13.74
CA THR A 420 -15.62 -28.49 13.97
C THR A 420 -15.09 -29.19 15.20
N LYS A 421 -13.81 -29.57 15.13
CA LYS A 421 -12.99 -29.93 16.29
C LYS A 421 -12.65 -28.68 17.11
N SER A 422 -11.98 -28.87 18.25
CA SER A 422 -11.60 -27.79 19.17
C SER A 422 -10.60 -26.79 18.59
N ASP A 423 -9.80 -27.18 17.59
CA ASP A 423 -8.88 -26.29 16.86
C ASP A 423 -9.55 -25.55 15.68
N GLY A 424 -10.83 -25.84 15.42
CA GLY A 424 -11.62 -25.32 14.31
C GLY A 424 -11.62 -26.18 13.05
N GLU A 425 -10.95 -27.34 13.02
CA GLU A 425 -10.94 -28.22 11.84
C GLU A 425 -12.36 -28.75 11.56
N ALA A 426 -12.90 -28.42 10.39
CA ALA A 426 -14.24 -28.75 9.95
C ALA A 426 -14.31 -30.10 9.23
N TYR A 427 -15.23 -30.96 9.67
CA TYR A 427 -15.51 -32.27 9.09
C TYR A 427 -17.00 -32.39 8.74
N GLU A 428 -17.31 -33.14 7.69
CA GLU A 428 -18.68 -33.33 7.19
C GLU A 428 -19.42 -34.35 8.06
N VAL A 429 -20.70 -34.11 8.33
CA VAL A 429 -21.56 -35.01 9.11
C VAL A 429 -22.85 -35.35 8.38
N ASN A 430 -23.14 -36.64 8.27
CA ASN A 430 -24.44 -37.13 7.86
C ASN A 430 -25.38 -37.08 9.05
N ILE A 431 -26.44 -36.27 8.95
CA ILE A 431 -27.47 -36.12 9.99
C ILE A 431 -28.71 -36.89 9.52
N VAL A 432 -29.03 -37.99 10.19
CA VAL A 432 -30.21 -38.81 9.92
C VAL A 432 -31.16 -38.71 11.10
N THR A 433 -32.33 -38.11 10.88
CA THR A 433 -33.41 -38.08 11.87
C THR A 433 -34.39 -39.21 11.57
N THR A 434 -34.63 -40.09 12.53
CA THR A 434 -35.67 -41.13 12.47
C THR A 434 -36.75 -40.87 13.50
N GLY A 435 -37.93 -41.46 13.30
CA GLY A 435 -39.00 -41.51 14.28
C GLY A 435 -39.86 -42.75 14.08
N GLN A 436 -40.76 -43.02 15.03
CA GLN A 436 -41.67 -44.15 14.99
C GLN A 436 -43.13 -43.69 14.91
N VAL A 437 -43.98 -44.44 14.22
CA VAL A 437 -45.41 -44.15 14.11
C VAL A 437 -46.13 -44.37 15.45
N ALA A 438 -46.78 -43.32 15.96
CA ALA A 438 -47.36 -43.29 17.32
C ALA A 438 -48.79 -43.84 17.44
N SER A 439 -49.55 -43.92 16.34
CA SER A 439 -50.95 -44.38 16.36
C SER A 439 -51.03 -45.90 16.35
N THR A 440 -51.73 -46.49 17.32
CA THR A 440 -51.99 -47.94 17.40
C THR A 440 -52.88 -48.47 16.28
N VAL A 441 -53.67 -47.61 15.63
CA VAL A 441 -54.49 -47.95 14.44
C VAL A 441 -53.78 -47.63 13.11
N GLY A 442 -52.51 -47.25 13.16
CA GLY A 442 -51.72 -46.82 12.00
C GLY A 442 -51.95 -45.35 11.61
N VAL A 443 -51.18 -44.89 10.63
CA VAL A 443 -51.14 -43.48 10.19
C VAL A 443 -51.09 -43.39 8.67
N ASN A 444 -51.90 -42.48 8.13
CA ASN A 444 -51.93 -42.15 6.71
C ASN A 444 -50.78 -41.21 6.31
N VAL A 445 -49.99 -41.64 5.33
CA VAL A 445 -48.96 -40.82 4.68
C VAL A 445 -49.58 -40.12 3.48
N ARG A 446 -49.39 -38.80 3.35
CA ARG A 446 -50.10 -37.95 2.37
C ARG A 446 -49.14 -37.28 1.37
N PRO A 447 -49.59 -36.85 0.19
CA PRO A 447 -48.73 -36.19 -0.79
C PRO A 447 -48.34 -34.75 -0.38
N THR A 448 -49.13 -34.10 0.46
CA THR A 448 -48.94 -32.72 0.93
C THR A 448 -49.03 -32.62 2.45
N ALA A 449 -48.56 -31.50 3.01
CA ALA A 449 -48.75 -31.15 4.41
C ALA A 449 -50.20 -30.69 4.67
N GLY A 450 -51.11 -31.64 4.83
CA GLY A 450 -52.53 -31.37 5.05
C GLY A 450 -53.41 -32.56 4.70
N THR A 451 -54.71 -32.45 4.96
CA THR A 451 -55.69 -33.54 4.73
C THR A 451 -56.39 -33.49 3.38
N ASP A 452 -56.10 -32.47 2.57
CA ASP A 452 -56.83 -32.08 1.35
C ASP A 452 -56.76 -33.09 0.19
N TYR A 453 -55.77 -34.00 0.24
CA TYR A 453 -55.57 -35.07 -0.74
C TYR A 453 -55.64 -36.46 -0.09
N SER A 454 -56.11 -37.43 -0.86
CA SER A 454 -56.14 -38.85 -0.47
C SER A 454 -54.76 -39.34 0.01
N PRO A 455 -54.71 -40.22 1.03
CA PRO A 455 -53.47 -40.87 1.45
C PRO A 455 -52.78 -41.64 0.31
N LEU A 456 -51.44 -41.60 0.29
CA LEU A 456 -50.61 -42.41 -0.60
C LEU A 456 -50.57 -43.87 -0.13
N PHE A 457 -50.37 -44.07 1.17
CA PHE A 457 -50.34 -45.36 1.86
C PHE A 457 -50.49 -45.15 3.37
N ALA A 458 -50.69 -46.24 4.11
CA ALA A 458 -50.67 -46.25 5.57
C ALA A 458 -49.44 -47.01 6.11
N LEU A 459 -48.96 -46.57 7.27
CA LEU A 459 -47.91 -47.22 8.07
C LEU A 459 -48.50 -47.69 9.42
N PRO A 460 -48.12 -48.89 9.90
CA PRO A 460 -48.60 -49.41 11.18
C PRO A 460 -47.90 -48.75 12.37
N TYR A 461 -48.40 -49.00 13.57
CA TYR A 461 -47.77 -48.61 14.84
C TYR A 461 -46.32 -49.09 14.93
N ASN A 462 -45.44 -48.30 15.54
CA ASN A 462 -43.99 -48.54 15.72
C ASN A 462 -43.15 -48.63 14.44
N GLU A 463 -43.74 -48.49 13.25
CA GLU A 463 -43.00 -48.43 11.99
C GLU A 463 -41.98 -47.29 12.00
N TYR A 464 -40.75 -47.58 11.59
CA TYR A 464 -39.68 -46.57 11.52
C TYR A 464 -39.78 -45.75 10.24
N VAL A 465 -39.66 -44.43 10.38
CA VAL A 465 -39.62 -43.47 9.27
C VAL A 465 -38.38 -42.59 9.36
N THR A 466 -37.75 -42.28 8.23
CA THR A 466 -36.71 -41.24 8.16
C THR A 466 -37.39 -39.90 7.95
N ILE A 467 -37.17 -38.92 8.82
CA ILE A 467 -37.71 -37.57 8.72
C ILE A 467 -36.74 -36.72 7.90
N LEU A 468 -37.20 -36.19 6.77
CA LEU A 468 -36.41 -35.40 5.82
C LEU A 468 -36.54 -33.89 6.07
N ASN A 469 -37.75 -33.41 6.35
CA ASN A 469 -38.02 -32.00 6.67
C ASN A 469 -39.37 -31.87 7.41
N SER A 470 -39.77 -30.65 7.79
CA SER A 470 -41.08 -30.33 8.36
C SER A 470 -41.70 -29.13 7.65
N ALA A 471 -43.03 -29.09 7.52
CA ALA A 471 -43.78 -27.99 6.92
C ALA A 471 -45.07 -27.72 7.71
N PRO A 472 -45.57 -26.47 7.79
CA PRO A 472 -46.88 -26.18 8.36
C PRO A 472 -47.99 -26.71 7.45
N GLY A 473 -49.04 -27.28 8.04
CA GLY A 473 -50.23 -27.73 7.32
C GLY A 473 -51.40 -26.74 7.39
N SER A 474 -52.33 -26.89 6.44
CA SER A 474 -53.62 -26.15 6.40
C SER A 474 -54.50 -26.41 7.62
N ASP A 475 -54.26 -27.52 8.34
CA ASP A 475 -54.97 -27.95 9.54
C ASP A 475 -54.37 -27.41 10.86
N GLY A 476 -53.36 -26.53 10.78
CA GLY A 476 -52.70 -25.93 11.95
C GLY A 476 -51.66 -26.82 12.64
N TYR A 477 -51.44 -28.05 12.15
CA TYR A 477 -50.38 -28.92 12.64
C TYR A 477 -49.09 -28.74 11.84
N THR A 478 -47.96 -29.13 12.44
CA THR A 478 -46.74 -29.37 11.65
C THR A 478 -46.83 -30.75 11.02
N TRP A 479 -46.42 -30.89 9.76
CA TRP A 479 -46.31 -32.16 9.05
C TRP A 479 -44.84 -32.46 8.75
N ARG A 480 -44.40 -33.66 9.10
CA ARG A 480 -43.06 -34.19 8.81
C ARG A 480 -43.08 -34.83 7.42
N TYR A 481 -42.21 -34.37 6.52
CA TYR A 481 -41.94 -35.07 5.27
C TYR A 481 -41.01 -36.25 5.58
N ILE A 482 -41.44 -37.47 5.23
CA ILE A 482 -40.74 -38.71 5.55
C ILE A 482 -40.31 -39.48 4.30
N SER A 483 -39.32 -40.36 4.51
CA SER A 483 -38.92 -41.41 3.58
C SER A 483 -39.14 -42.78 4.23
N HIS A 484 -39.77 -43.69 3.48
CA HIS A 484 -40.03 -45.08 3.86
C HIS A 484 -39.89 -45.97 2.62
N ALA A 485 -39.77 -47.30 2.81
CA ALA A 485 -39.68 -48.26 1.72
C ALA A 485 -40.90 -48.24 0.77
N LYS A 486 -42.09 -47.86 1.27
CA LYS A 486 -43.31 -47.68 0.47
C LYS A 486 -43.36 -46.37 -0.33
N GLY A 487 -42.40 -45.46 -0.11
CA GLY A 487 -42.34 -44.15 -0.77
C GLY A 487 -42.12 -42.99 0.20
N LYS A 488 -42.22 -41.76 -0.33
CA LYS A 488 -42.11 -40.52 0.44
C LYS A 488 -43.46 -39.83 0.56
N GLY A 489 -43.65 -39.05 1.62
CA GLY A 489 -44.86 -38.27 1.84
C GLY A 489 -44.88 -37.64 3.23
N TYR A 490 -46.00 -37.03 3.62
CA TYR A 490 -46.16 -36.28 4.85
C TYR A 490 -46.96 -37.05 5.90
N ILE A 491 -46.50 -36.97 7.15
CA ILE A 491 -47.21 -37.44 8.35
C ILE A 491 -47.32 -36.28 9.35
N ARG A 492 -48.47 -36.13 10.02
CA ARG A 492 -48.67 -35.10 11.04
C ARG A 492 -47.77 -35.32 12.25
N SER A 493 -47.17 -34.26 12.80
CA SER A 493 -46.04 -34.37 13.74
C SER A 493 -46.37 -35.02 15.07
N ASP A 494 -47.61 -34.91 15.52
CA ASP A 494 -48.16 -35.57 16.72
C ASP A 494 -48.34 -37.08 16.56
N LEU A 495 -48.32 -37.58 15.32
CA LEU A 495 -48.46 -39.00 14.99
C LEU A 495 -47.10 -39.71 14.84
N ILE A 496 -45.99 -39.03 15.20
CA ILE A 496 -44.64 -39.60 15.26
C ILE A 496 -44.06 -39.37 16.65
N TYR A 497 -43.48 -40.41 17.25
CA TYR A 497 -42.81 -40.38 18.54
C TYR A 497 -41.40 -41.01 18.44
N ASN A 498 -40.66 -41.08 19.57
CA ASN A 498 -39.28 -41.59 19.62
C ASN A 498 -38.33 -40.98 18.56
N ILE A 499 -38.49 -39.68 18.30
CA ILE A 499 -37.68 -38.98 17.31
C ILE A 499 -36.23 -38.95 17.79
N THR A 500 -35.35 -39.59 17.03
CA THR A 500 -33.92 -39.74 17.31
C THR A 500 -33.13 -39.15 16.16
N THR A 501 -32.12 -38.33 16.46
CA THR A 501 -31.19 -37.81 15.46
C THR A 501 -29.85 -38.49 15.65
N THR A 502 -29.42 -39.26 14.66
CA THR A 502 -28.09 -39.86 14.61
C THR A 502 -27.20 -39.00 13.73
N GLU A 503 -26.04 -38.62 14.25
CA GLU A 503 -24.98 -37.98 13.48
C GLU A 503 -23.88 -39.00 13.24
N THR A 504 -23.42 -39.12 12.00
CA THR A 504 -22.21 -39.87 11.66
C THR A 504 -21.23 -38.97 10.94
N GLU A 505 -19.99 -38.94 11.40
CA GLU A 505 -18.90 -38.33 10.64
C GLU A 505 -18.81 -39.03 9.28
N VAL A 506 -18.77 -38.23 8.21
CA VAL A 506 -18.50 -38.74 6.88
C VAL A 506 -17.00 -38.97 6.82
N ASP A 507 -16.58 -40.20 7.16
CA ASP A 507 -15.20 -40.64 6.97
C ASP A 507 -14.80 -40.30 5.52
N PRO A 508 -13.72 -39.50 5.30
CA PRO A 508 -13.26 -39.15 3.96
C PRO A 508 -12.94 -40.38 3.10
N GLY A 509 -12.75 -41.54 3.72
CA GLY A 509 -13.13 -42.82 3.14
C GLY A 509 -12.14 -43.93 3.43
N THR A 510 -12.66 -45.10 3.78
CA THR A 510 -11.94 -46.39 3.71
C THR A 510 -11.69 -46.84 2.26
N GLY A 511 -11.45 -45.92 1.32
CA GLY A 511 -11.34 -46.19 -0.10
C GLY A 511 -10.57 -45.12 -0.87
N GLY A 512 -9.33 -45.46 -1.20
CA GLY A 512 -8.60 -45.05 -2.42
C GLY A 512 -8.72 -43.64 -3.00
N THR A 513 -8.89 -42.60 -2.18
CA THR A 513 -8.71 -41.23 -2.65
C THR A 513 -7.28 -40.78 -2.31
N THR A 514 -6.51 -40.47 -3.36
CA THR A 514 -5.24 -39.76 -3.23
C THR A 514 -5.47 -38.48 -2.43
N PRO A 515 -4.63 -38.14 -1.43
CA PRO A 515 -4.80 -36.87 -0.72
C PRO A 515 -4.83 -35.71 -1.72
N PRO A 516 -5.68 -34.69 -1.49
CA PRO A 516 -5.85 -33.59 -2.43
C PRO A 516 -4.52 -32.89 -2.66
N ILE A 517 -4.04 -32.94 -3.91
CA ILE A 517 -2.81 -32.26 -4.33
C ILE A 517 -3.04 -30.75 -4.17
N MET A 518 -2.26 -30.14 -3.28
CA MET A 518 -2.28 -28.68 -3.11
C MET A 518 -1.72 -28.01 -4.36
N ASN A 519 -2.47 -27.07 -4.94
CA ASN A 519 -1.89 -26.17 -5.94
C ASN A 519 -0.88 -25.20 -5.28
N ASP A 520 -0.04 -24.54 -6.07
CA ASP A 520 1.02 -23.65 -5.56
C ASP A 520 0.51 -22.62 -4.53
N SER A 521 -0.69 -22.06 -4.72
CA SER A 521 -1.28 -21.09 -3.80
C SER A 521 -1.70 -21.74 -2.47
N GLU A 522 -2.35 -22.90 -2.54
CA GLU A 522 -2.71 -23.71 -1.35
C GLU A 522 -1.46 -24.16 -0.59
N PHE A 523 -0.38 -24.50 -1.31
CA PHE A 523 0.88 -24.92 -0.72
C PHE A 523 1.60 -23.78 0.01
N GLU A 524 1.57 -22.55 -0.51
CA GLU A 524 2.04 -21.37 0.24
C GLU A 524 1.26 -21.18 1.55
N GLN A 525 -0.07 -21.29 1.51
CA GLN A 525 -0.90 -21.19 2.73
C GLN A 525 -0.59 -22.34 3.69
N TYR A 526 -0.35 -23.56 3.19
CA TYR A 526 0.03 -24.71 3.98
C TYR A 526 1.37 -24.53 4.70
N MET A 527 2.43 -24.10 3.99
CA MET A 527 3.74 -23.83 4.62
C MET A 527 3.64 -22.78 5.74
N ILE A 528 2.76 -21.80 5.54
CA ILE A 528 2.47 -20.75 6.51
C ILE A 528 1.72 -21.29 7.73
N ALA A 529 0.69 -22.12 7.53
CA ALA A 529 -0.06 -22.74 8.62
C ALA A 529 0.77 -23.74 9.44
N GLN A 530 1.78 -24.38 8.82
CA GLN A 530 2.80 -25.15 9.54
C GLN A 530 3.77 -24.24 10.33
N GLY A 531 3.96 -22.99 9.93
CA GLY A 531 4.91 -22.07 10.56
C GLY A 531 6.35 -22.27 10.07
N PHE A 532 6.54 -22.63 8.81
CA PHE A 532 7.89 -22.65 8.21
C PHE A 532 8.46 -21.23 8.04
N PRO A 533 9.69 -20.96 8.48
CA PRO A 533 10.37 -19.70 8.18
C PRO A 533 10.59 -19.50 6.68
N GLU A 534 10.62 -18.25 6.21
CA GLU A 534 10.85 -17.91 4.79
C GLU A 534 12.11 -18.57 4.19
N SER A 535 13.15 -18.80 5.00
CA SER A 535 14.39 -19.46 4.54
C SER A 535 14.22 -20.95 4.20
N TYR A 536 13.10 -21.59 4.54
CA TYR A 536 12.79 -22.97 4.16
C TYR A 536 11.97 -23.04 2.86
N LYS A 537 11.12 -22.03 2.60
CA LYS A 537 10.12 -22.08 1.52
C LYS A 537 10.68 -22.31 0.11
N PRO A 538 11.83 -21.74 -0.31
CA PRO A 538 12.41 -22.03 -1.63
C PRO A 538 12.65 -23.52 -1.88
N TYR A 539 13.12 -24.25 -0.87
CA TYR A 539 13.40 -25.69 -0.97
C TYR A 539 12.13 -26.53 -0.94
N LEU A 540 11.19 -26.17 -0.05
CA LEU A 540 9.88 -26.82 0.05
C LEU A 540 9.06 -26.69 -1.24
N ARG A 541 9.13 -25.55 -1.94
CA ARG A 541 8.49 -25.37 -3.27
C ARG A 541 9.02 -26.33 -4.32
N ILE A 542 10.34 -26.60 -4.32
CA ILE A 542 10.97 -27.55 -5.24
C ILE A 542 10.47 -28.96 -4.93
N MET A 543 10.56 -29.39 -3.67
CA MET A 543 10.08 -30.70 -3.23
C MET A 543 8.59 -30.91 -3.49
N HIS A 544 7.74 -29.90 -3.25
CA HIS A 544 6.30 -29.97 -3.55
C HIS A 544 6.02 -30.11 -5.05
N LYS A 545 6.79 -29.40 -5.89
CA LYS A 545 6.65 -29.48 -7.34
C LYS A 545 7.09 -30.83 -7.91
N GLU A 546 8.11 -31.44 -7.31
CA GLU A 546 8.60 -32.78 -7.69
C GLU A 546 7.70 -33.90 -7.10
N HIS A 547 7.15 -33.69 -5.92
CA HIS A 547 6.32 -34.65 -5.19
C HIS A 547 5.03 -34.01 -4.63
N PRO A 548 4.01 -33.73 -5.47
CA PRO A 548 2.83 -32.95 -5.06
C PRO A 548 1.88 -33.62 -4.05
N THR A 549 2.14 -34.88 -3.71
CA THR A 549 1.42 -35.69 -2.71
C THR A 549 2.16 -35.79 -1.38
N TRP A 550 3.38 -35.24 -1.27
CA TRP A 550 4.15 -35.22 -0.03
C TRP A 550 3.68 -34.10 0.91
N ILE A 551 3.69 -34.40 2.21
CA ILE A 551 3.18 -33.53 3.27
C ILE A 551 4.36 -33.16 4.18
N PHE A 552 4.76 -31.89 4.14
CA PHE A 552 5.87 -31.35 4.91
C PHE A 552 5.37 -30.67 6.19
N LYS A 553 5.65 -31.24 7.34
CA LYS A 553 5.24 -30.71 8.64
C LYS A 553 6.40 -29.99 9.31
N ALA A 554 6.14 -28.81 9.84
CA ALA A 554 7.14 -28.09 10.63
C ALA A 554 7.12 -28.61 12.07
N ALA A 555 8.14 -29.36 12.45
CA ALA A 555 8.35 -29.79 13.82
C ALA A 555 8.96 -28.64 14.62
N GLN A 556 8.08 -27.81 15.19
CA GLN A 556 8.46 -26.66 16.02
C GLN A 556 9.14 -27.15 17.30
N THR A 557 10.47 -27.10 17.34
CA THR A 557 11.26 -27.61 18.48
C THR A 557 11.08 -26.77 19.74
N GLY A 558 10.74 -25.48 19.58
CA GLY A 558 10.74 -24.50 20.67
C GLY A 558 12.14 -24.18 21.23
N LEU A 559 13.21 -24.62 20.56
CA LEU A 559 14.59 -24.47 21.03
C LEU A 559 15.33 -23.36 20.28
N ASP A 560 16.11 -22.57 21.02
CA ASP A 560 17.07 -21.62 20.46
C ASP A 560 18.25 -22.35 19.78
N TRP A 561 18.52 -21.99 18.53
CA TRP A 561 19.58 -22.57 17.72
C TRP A 561 20.96 -22.50 18.40
N ASN A 562 21.34 -21.34 18.95
CA ASN A 562 22.65 -21.16 19.56
C ASN A 562 22.82 -21.98 20.85
N TYR A 563 21.75 -22.10 21.64
CA TYR A 563 21.72 -22.99 22.80
C TYR A 563 21.90 -24.46 22.39
N VAL A 564 21.17 -24.93 21.38
CA VAL A 564 21.24 -26.31 20.88
C VAL A 564 22.65 -26.63 20.39
N ILE A 565 23.18 -25.83 19.47
CA ILE A 565 24.53 -26.05 18.93
C ILE A 565 25.59 -26.03 20.04
N THR A 566 25.44 -25.18 21.06
CA THR A 566 26.40 -25.12 22.19
C THR A 566 26.35 -26.37 23.07
N LYS A 567 25.18 -27.03 23.19
CA LYS A 567 25.06 -28.33 23.86
C LYS A 567 25.66 -29.45 23.00
N GLU A 568 25.36 -29.45 21.71
CA GLU A 568 25.79 -30.46 20.73
C GLU A 568 27.29 -30.40 20.41
N SER A 569 27.92 -29.22 20.57
CA SER A 569 29.37 -29.00 20.38
C SER A 569 30.25 -29.49 21.53
N LYS A 570 29.68 -30.05 22.60
CA LYS A 570 30.47 -30.59 23.71
C LYS A 570 31.30 -31.81 23.24
N PRO A 571 32.60 -31.89 23.59
CA PRO A 571 33.44 -33.02 23.19
C PRO A 571 32.84 -34.37 23.60
N GLY A 572 32.72 -35.28 22.63
CA GLY A 572 32.14 -36.62 22.81
C GLY A 572 30.64 -36.75 22.54
N VAL A 573 29.89 -35.65 22.34
CA VAL A 573 28.47 -35.72 21.92
C VAL A 573 28.37 -36.04 20.43
N ASN A 574 28.96 -35.19 19.60
CA ASN A 574 29.06 -35.40 18.15
C ASN A 574 30.50 -35.72 17.77
N THR A 575 30.68 -36.69 16.88
CA THR A 575 31.99 -37.17 16.45
C THR A 575 32.15 -37.20 14.93
N VAL A 576 33.41 -37.17 14.50
CA VAL A 576 33.86 -37.42 13.12
C VAL A 576 35.04 -38.38 13.13
N HIS A 577 35.20 -39.18 12.07
CA HIS A 577 36.39 -40.05 11.96
C HIS A 577 37.67 -39.22 11.76
N ILE A 578 38.79 -39.59 12.37
CA ILE A 578 40.04 -38.82 12.40
C ILE A 578 40.61 -38.46 11.02
N SER A 579 40.30 -39.25 9.98
CA SER A 579 40.70 -39.00 8.58
C SER A 579 39.94 -37.86 7.89
N HIS A 580 38.89 -37.31 8.49
CA HIS A 580 38.20 -36.13 7.95
C HIS A 580 39.11 -34.89 7.94
N PRO A 581 38.80 -33.85 7.14
CA PRO A 581 39.53 -32.58 7.11
C PRO A 581 39.72 -31.97 8.50
N ALA A 582 40.74 -31.13 8.67
CA ALA A 582 41.03 -30.45 9.93
C ALA A 582 39.83 -29.64 10.46
N SER A 583 39.10 -28.98 9.55
CA SER A 583 37.93 -28.15 9.83
C SER A 583 36.69 -28.91 10.33
N TYR A 584 36.66 -30.24 10.21
CA TYR A 584 35.60 -31.11 10.74
C TYR A 584 35.83 -31.47 12.20
N LYS A 585 37.04 -31.26 12.74
CA LYS A 585 37.47 -31.73 14.06
C LYS A 585 37.50 -30.59 15.07
N SER A 586 37.13 -30.88 16.32
CA SER A 586 37.03 -29.85 17.36
C SER A 586 38.39 -29.32 17.78
N THR A 587 38.49 -27.99 17.88
CA THR A 587 39.64 -27.28 18.46
C THR A 587 39.46 -26.94 19.94
N ASP A 588 38.38 -27.42 20.59
CA ASP A 588 38.20 -27.32 22.04
C ASP A 588 39.38 -27.99 22.76
N PRO A 589 40.09 -27.31 23.69
CA PRO A 589 41.20 -27.91 24.44
C PRO A 589 40.82 -29.21 25.15
N ASN A 590 39.56 -29.38 25.54
CA ASN A 590 39.06 -30.61 26.16
C ASN A 590 38.92 -31.78 25.17
N ALA A 591 38.81 -31.51 23.86
CA ALA A 591 38.83 -32.51 22.80
C ALA A 591 40.25 -32.99 22.43
N LEU A 592 41.30 -32.33 22.93
CA LEU A 592 42.69 -32.64 22.65
C LEU A 592 43.40 -33.32 23.83
N ASN A 593 44.39 -34.13 23.54
CA ASN A 593 45.38 -34.66 24.47
C ASN A 593 46.45 -33.59 24.80
N PRO A 594 47.26 -33.77 25.86
CA PRO A 594 48.32 -32.81 26.22
C PRO A 594 49.40 -32.60 25.14
N ASP A 595 49.54 -33.53 24.18
CA ASP A 595 50.45 -33.44 23.03
C ASP A 595 49.83 -32.74 21.80
N GLY A 596 48.57 -32.29 21.90
CA GLY A 596 47.82 -31.68 20.80
C GLY A 596 47.17 -32.68 19.83
N SER A 597 47.34 -33.98 20.03
CA SER A 597 46.58 -35.00 19.29
C SER A 597 45.11 -35.00 19.72
N HIS A 598 44.21 -35.48 18.86
CA HIS A 598 42.78 -35.51 19.18
C HIS A 598 42.44 -36.73 20.05
N LYS A 599 41.60 -36.54 21.07
CA LYS A 599 41.03 -37.64 21.86
C LYS A 599 40.09 -38.48 21.00
N ILE A 600 40.24 -39.80 21.11
CA ILE A 600 39.32 -40.78 20.53
C ILE A 600 38.17 -40.98 21.52
N TYR A 601 36.93 -40.75 21.06
CA TYR A 601 35.70 -40.86 21.84
C TYR A 601 34.90 -42.13 21.52
N ASP A 602 35.11 -42.72 20.34
CA ASP A 602 34.46 -43.97 19.92
C ASP A 602 35.44 -44.84 19.11
N SER A 603 35.18 -46.14 19.15
CA SER A 603 35.94 -47.20 18.48
C SER A 603 36.14 -46.94 16.98
N GLY A 604 37.29 -47.35 16.44
CA GLY A 604 37.62 -47.11 15.04
C GLY A 604 38.14 -45.69 14.72
N GLY A 605 38.44 -44.85 15.72
CA GLY A 605 39.16 -43.58 15.49
C GLY A 605 38.26 -42.35 15.34
N TYR A 606 37.13 -42.31 16.02
CA TYR A 606 36.24 -41.15 16.04
C TYR A 606 36.66 -40.14 17.10
N VAL A 607 36.75 -38.88 16.69
CA VAL A 607 37.17 -37.72 17.50
C VAL A 607 36.04 -36.70 17.57
N ALA A 608 36.08 -35.74 18.51
CA ALA A 608 35.01 -34.74 18.63
C ALA A 608 34.87 -33.88 17.37
N ALA A 609 33.63 -33.65 16.94
CA ALA A 609 33.27 -32.84 15.79
C ALA A 609 33.44 -31.34 16.06
N SER A 610 33.81 -30.56 15.04
CA SER A 610 33.86 -29.09 15.14
C SER A 610 32.46 -28.49 15.23
N ARG A 611 32.33 -27.31 15.85
CA ARG A 611 31.06 -26.58 15.88
C ARG A 611 30.49 -26.34 14.48
N ALA A 612 31.33 -25.96 13.52
CA ALA A 612 30.89 -25.65 12.17
C ALA A 612 30.31 -26.86 11.41
N ILE A 613 30.86 -28.07 11.59
CA ILE A 613 30.30 -29.27 10.94
C ILE A 613 29.00 -29.73 11.62
N ILE A 614 28.87 -29.50 12.94
CA ILE A 614 27.61 -29.73 13.66
C ILE A 614 26.53 -28.76 13.17
N GLU A 615 26.85 -27.47 13.07
CA GLU A 615 25.93 -26.45 12.52
C GLU A 615 25.49 -26.79 11.09
N TYR A 616 26.38 -27.31 10.24
CA TYR A 616 26.05 -27.78 8.88
C TYR A 616 25.05 -28.94 8.87
N TYR A 617 25.30 -30.03 9.61
CA TYR A 617 24.42 -31.22 9.62
C TYR A 617 23.12 -31.02 10.42
N MET A 618 23.11 -30.11 11.39
CA MET A 618 21.89 -29.78 12.12
C MET A 618 20.98 -28.83 11.36
N ASP A 619 21.46 -28.10 10.35
CA ASP A 619 20.63 -27.17 9.59
C ASP A 619 19.78 -27.94 8.56
N PRO A 620 18.44 -28.07 8.74
CA PRO A 620 17.62 -28.92 7.89
C PRO A 620 17.58 -28.46 6.43
N ARG A 621 17.91 -27.19 6.18
CA ARG A 621 17.98 -26.58 4.84
C ARG A 621 19.13 -27.13 3.99
N ASN A 622 20.11 -27.79 4.62
CA ASN A 622 21.21 -28.49 3.94
C ASN A 622 20.86 -29.92 3.51
N SER A 623 19.64 -30.39 3.73
CA SER A 623 19.23 -31.78 3.47
C SER A 623 18.02 -31.88 2.53
N PHE A 624 17.86 -30.92 1.61
CA PHE A 624 16.85 -30.95 0.53
C PHE A 624 17.43 -31.61 -0.74
N ASP A 625 18.01 -32.79 -0.56
CA ASP A 625 18.69 -33.61 -1.57
C ASP A 625 18.38 -35.10 -1.32
N ASP A 626 19.27 -36.01 -1.72
CA ASP A 626 19.09 -37.45 -1.47
C ASP A 626 19.10 -37.83 0.03
N THR A 627 19.47 -36.91 0.93
CA THR A 627 19.42 -37.10 2.38
C THR A 627 18.09 -36.67 3.02
N PHE A 628 17.15 -36.11 2.26
CA PHE A 628 15.87 -35.55 2.76
C PHE A 628 15.00 -36.56 3.52
N PHE A 629 15.09 -37.85 3.17
CA PHE A 629 14.39 -38.93 3.85
C PHE A 629 14.76 -39.12 5.33
N GLN A 630 15.78 -38.41 5.84
CA GLN A 630 16.05 -38.36 7.28
C GLN A 630 14.91 -37.70 8.09
N PHE A 631 14.04 -36.93 7.42
CA PHE A 631 12.83 -36.33 7.99
C PHE A 631 11.57 -37.19 7.82
N LEU A 632 11.64 -38.36 7.16
CA LEU A 632 10.48 -39.23 6.96
C LEU A 632 9.89 -39.63 8.33
N SER A 633 8.59 -39.38 8.51
CA SER A 633 7.91 -39.64 9.78
C SER A 633 7.62 -41.12 9.97
N ASN A 634 8.07 -41.66 11.09
CA ASN A 634 7.73 -42.97 11.63
C ASN A 634 6.31 -43.00 12.23
N SER A 635 5.65 -41.86 12.40
CA SER A 635 4.32 -41.76 13.00
C SER A 635 3.20 -42.07 12.00
N TYR A 636 2.10 -42.62 12.51
CA TYR A 636 0.90 -42.82 11.70
C TYR A 636 0.27 -41.47 11.30
N ASP A 637 -0.03 -41.33 10.01
CA ASP A 637 -0.84 -40.25 9.47
C ASP A 637 -1.83 -40.80 8.42
N GLY A 638 -3.10 -40.91 8.82
CA GLY A 638 -4.18 -41.40 7.97
C GLY A 638 -4.47 -40.56 6.72
N ASN A 639 -3.93 -39.34 6.61
CA ASN A 639 -4.05 -38.51 5.42
C ASN A 639 -3.08 -38.93 4.30
N THR A 640 -1.98 -39.63 4.63
CA THR A 640 -0.95 -40.05 3.67
C THR A 640 -0.84 -41.57 3.56
N GLN A 641 -1.08 -42.28 4.65
CA GLN A 641 -0.81 -43.72 4.77
C GLN A 641 -2.11 -44.52 4.56
N THR A 642 -2.52 -44.62 3.29
CA THR A 642 -3.71 -45.35 2.84
C THR A 642 -3.41 -46.81 2.50
N LEU A 643 -4.45 -47.63 2.34
CA LEU A 643 -4.30 -49.03 1.90
C LEU A 643 -3.60 -49.12 0.53
N ASP A 644 -3.94 -48.22 -0.40
CA ASP A 644 -3.36 -48.17 -1.74
C ASP A 644 -1.88 -47.76 -1.71
N GLY A 645 -1.50 -46.81 -0.84
CA GLY A 645 -0.11 -46.41 -0.63
C GLY A 645 0.75 -47.56 -0.09
N ILE A 646 0.22 -48.35 0.87
CA ILE A 646 0.89 -49.57 1.34
C ILE A 646 0.96 -50.59 0.19
N GLY A 647 -0.14 -50.77 -0.55
CA GLY A 647 -0.23 -51.65 -1.72
C GLY A 647 0.82 -51.36 -2.80
N ALA A 648 1.16 -50.09 -3.02
CA ALA A 648 2.23 -49.68 -3.92
C ALA A 648 3.61 -50.15 -3.46
N ILE A 649 3.93 -50.03 -2.17
CA ILE A 649 5.23 -50.44 -1.59
C ILE A 649 5.37 -51.96 -1.56
N VAL A 650 4.34 -52.69 -1.14
CA VAL A 650 4.42 -54.15 -1.02
C VAL A 650 4.33 -54.89 -2.36
N LYS A 651 4.09 -54.18 -3.46
CA LYS A 651 3.89 -54.74 -4.80
C LYS A 651 5.08 -55.60 -5.24
N GLY A 652 4.81 -56.84 -5.62
CA GLY A 652 5.85 -57.81 -6.00
C GLY A 652 6.55 -58.48 -4.82
N THR A 653 6.08 -58.26 -3.59
CA THR A 653 6.52 -58.97 -2.37
C THR A 653 5.40 -59.84 -1.80
N PHE A 654 5.75 -60.75 -0.90
CA PHE A 654 4.80 -61.61 -0.20
C PHE A 654 3.73 -60.83 0.60
N LEU A 655 4.02 -59.59 1.00
CA LEU A 655 3.07 -58.70 1.68
C LEU A 655 1.97 -58.13 0.77
N SER A 656 2.08 -58.30 -0.56
CA SER A 656 0.98 -58.00 -1.50
C SER A 656 -0.09 -59.10 -1.56
N MET A 657 0.14 -60.26 -0.94
CA MET A 657 -0.79 -61.39 -0.98
C MET A 657 -1.97 -61.23 0.00
N ALA A 658 -3.02 -62.01 -0.24
CA ALA A 658 -4.13 -62.20 0.69
C ALA A 658 -3.61 -62.72 2.04
N PHE A 659 -4.23 -62.29 3.14
CA PHE A 659 -3.82 -62.70 4.47
C PHE A 659 -4.33 -64.13 4.78
N PRO A 660 -3.46 -65.09 5.14
CA PRO A 660 -3.81 -66.52 5.12
C PRO A 660 -4.75 -66.97 6.25
N GLU A 661 -4.84 -66.21 7.34
CA GLU A 661 -5.59 -66.58 8.56
C GLU A 661 -7.02 -65.99 8.59
N GLY A 662 -7.42 -65.21 7.58
CA GLY A 662 -8.71 -64.51 7.54
C GLY A 662 -8.74 -63.23 8.39
N GLY A 663 -9.92 -62.61 8.54
CA GLY A 663 -10.10 -61.34 9.28
C GLY A 663 -9.60 -60.07 8.57
N TYR A 664 -8.58 -60.19 7.71
CA TYR A 664 -7.99 -59.12 6.91
C TYR A 664 -7.98 -59.50 5.41
N SER A 665 -8.12 -58.52 4.51
CA SER A 665 -8.13 -58.79 3.06
C SER A 665 -6.73 -59.07 2.50
N SER A 666 -5.69 -58.52 3.12
CA SER A 666 -4.28 -58.62 2.73
C SER A 666 -3.36 -58.31 3.91
N TYR A 667 -2.07 -58.67 3.81
CA TYR A 667 -1.07 -58.19 4.77
C TYR A 667 -1.01 -56.65 4.81
N ALA A 668 -1.19 -55.95 3.69
CA ALA A 668 -1.28 -54.50 3.64
C ALA A 668 -2.42 -53.94 4.53
N SER A 669 -3.59 -54.59 4.56
CA SER A 669 -4.70 -54.18 5.43
C SER A 669 -4.45 -54.45 6.92
N LEU A 670 -3.72 -55.52 7.26
CA LEU A 670 -3.26 -55.78 8.63
C LEU A 670 -2.21 -54.74 9.07
N LEU A 671 -1.25 -54.41 8.19
CA LEU A 671 -0.21 -53.40 8.46
C LEU A 671 -0.83 -52.01 8.67
N LEU A 672 -1.83 -51.63 7.86
CA LEU A 672 -2.61 -50.41 8.08
C LEU A 672 -3.27 -50.38 9.46
N GLN A 673 -3.89 -51.49 9.87
CA GLN A 673 -4.55 -51.60 11.17
C GLN A 673 -3.53 -51.57 12.33
N ALA A 674 -2.38 -52.22 12.20
CA ALA A 674 -1.30 -52.16 13.18
C ALA A 674 -0.76 -50.73 13.33
N GLY A 675 -0.51 -50.05 12.20
CA GLY A 675 -0.08 -48.65 12.18
C GLY A 675 -1.07 -47.72 12.86
N ARG A 676 -2.37 -47.85 12.55
CA ARG A 676 -3.47 -47.14 13.21
C ARG A 676 -3.52 -47.38 14.72
N THR A 677 -3.35 -48.63 15.15
CA THR A 677 -3.49 -49.06 16.55
C THR A 677 -2.36 -48.53 17.44
N TYR A 678 -1.13 -48.52 16.93
CA TYR A 678 0.06 -48.17 17.70
C TYR A 678 0.71 -46.83 17.30
N GLY A 679 0.11 -46.07 16.38
CA GLY A 679 0.60 -44.78 15.93
C GLY A 679 1.85 -44.85 15.05
N VAL A 680 2.08 -45.96 14.34
CA VAL A 680 3.27 -46.19 13.51
C VAL A 680 2.94 -46.09 12.02
N ASN A 681 3.85 -45.53 11.22
CA ASN A 681 3.77 -45.48 9.77
C ASN A 681 3.82 -46.91 9.17
N PRO A 682 2.72 -47.42 8.57
CA PRO A 682 2.62 -48.79 8.07
C PRO A 682 3.51 -49.05 6.85
N LEU A 683 3.92 -47.98 6.14
CA LEU A 683 4.91 -48.06 5.07
C LEU A 683 6.26 -48.51 5.61
N ILE A 684 6.66 -48.03 6.80
CA ILE A 684 7.93 -48.40 7.44
C ILE A 684 7.85 -49.81 8.03
N LEU A 685 6.69 -50.21 8.54
CA LEU A 685 6.46 -51.61 8.95
C LEU A 685 6.65 -52.57 7.77
N ALA A 686 6.03 -52.27 6.62
CA ALA A 686 6.20 -53.04 5.38
C ALA A 686 7.68 -53.10 4.95
N SER A 687 8.34 -51.95 4.85
CA SER A 687 9.76 -51.86 4.44
C SER A 687 10.69 -52.64 5.37
N LYS A 688 10.46 -52.59 6.69
CA LYS A 688 11.22 -53.38 7.68
C LYS A 688 11.01 -54.88 7.47
N ILE A 689 9.77 -55.35 7.39
CA ILE A 689 9.46 -56.77 7.18
C ILE A 689 10.07 -57.29 5.87
N ILE A 690 10.06 -56.49 4.80
CA ILE A 690 10.70 -56.83 3.52
C ILE A 690 12.23 -56.89 3.66
N ASN A 691 12.84 -55.98 4.42
CA ASN A 691 14.28 -55.99 4.69
C ASN A 691 14.72 -57.22 5.53
N GLU A 692 13.91 -57.60 6.53
CA GLU A 692 14.20 -58.73 7.42
C GLU A 692 13.99 -60.12 6.78
N HIS A 693 13.08 -60.23 5.79
CA HIS A 693 12.64 -61.53 5.27
C HIS A 693 12.70 -61.66 3.74
N GLY A 694 13.19 -60.63 3.05
CA GLY A 694 13.23 -60.53 1.60
C GLY A 694 11.84 -60.39 0.97
N THR A 695 11.81 -60.20 -0.35
CA THR A 695 10.55 -60.04 -1.10
C THR A 695 9.71 -61.32 -1.13
N SER A 696 10.31 -62.50 -0.93
CA SER A 696 9.62 -63.80 -0.93
C SER A 696 9.02 -64.21 0.42
N GLY A 697 9.51 -63.67 1.55
CA GLY A 697 9.00 -64.01 2.88
C GLY A 697 9.26 -65.44 3.34
N ASN A 698 10.25 -66.13 2.76
CA ASN A 698 10.52 -67.56 2.99
C ASN A 698 11.45 -67.84 4.18
N SER A 699 11.63 -66.91 5.12
CA SER A 699 12.53 -67.11 6.26
C SER A 699 11.88 -67.98 7.36
N ASP A 700 12.69 -68.80 8.03
CA ASP A 700 12.22 -69.65 9.13
C ASP A 700 11.62 -68.85 10.31
N SER A 701 12.03 -67.58 10.51
CA SER A 701 11.44 -66.69 11.50
C SER A 701 9.93 -66.46 11.31
N ILE A 702 9.40 -66.63 10.09
CA ILE A 702 7.98 -66.41 9.75
C ILE A 702 7.29 -67.61 9.06
N SER A 703 7.97 -68.76 8.97
CA SER A 703 7.39 -69.98 8.38
C SER A 703 6.30 -70.58 9.27
N GLY A 704 6.50 -70.56 10.60
CA GLY A 704 5.68 -71.26 11.58
C GLY A 704 5.92 -72.77 11.61
N THR A 705 6.96 -73.28 10.93
CA THR A 705 7.25 -74.72 10.77
C THR A 705 8.56 -75.17 11.43
N VAL A 706 9.23 -74.30 12.20
CA VAL A 706 10.51 -74.64 12.86
C VAL A 706 10.27 -75.60 14.04
N PRO A 707 10.98 -76.75 14.10
CA PRO A 707 10.79 -77.75 15.16
C PRO A 707 10.91 -77.17 16.58
N GLY A 708 9.92 -77.42 17.43
CA GLY A 708 9.82 -76.93 18.81
C GLY A 708 9.24 -75.50 18.96
N TYR A 709 9.03 -74.80 17.85
CA TYR A 709 8.49 -73.44 17.75
C TYR A 709 7.36 -73.36 16.70
N GLU A 710 6.70 -74.48 16.41
CA GLU A 710 5.61 -74.58 15.46
C GLU A 710 4.47 -73.61 15.84
N GLY A 711 3.97 -72.88 14.85
CA GLY A 711 2.93 -71.87 15.02
C GLY A 711 3.38 -70.54 15.63
N TYR A 712 4.67 -70.33 15.93
CA TYR A 712 5.20 -69.03 16.37
C TYR A 712 5.87 -68.28 15.21
N TYR A 713 5.75 -66.95 15.24
CA TYR A 713 6.22 -66.06 14.16
C TYR A 713 6.93 -64.84 14.72
N ASN A 714 7.97 -64.35 14.05
CA ASN A 714 8.70 -63.12 14.40
C ASN A 714 8.98 -62.26 13.16
N TYR A 715 7.99 -61.46 12.76
CA TYR A 715 8.02 -60.61 11.54
C TYR A 715 9.00 -59.43 11.60
N PHE A 716 9.61 -59.16 12.75
CA PHE A 716 10.54 -58.04 12.94
C PHE A 716 11.90 -58.51 13.51
N ASN A 717 12.17 -59.82 13.50
CA ASN A 717 13.39 -60.43 14.06
C ASN A 717 13.74 -59.94 15.49
N ILE A 718 12.74 -59.59 16.31
CA ILE A 718 12.95 -59.04 17.65
C ILE A 718 13.56 -60.13 18.56
N GLY A 719 14.72 -59.85 19.14
CA GLY A 719 15.50 -60.82 19.91
C GLY A 719 16.30 -61.83 19.07
N ALA A 720 16.33 -61.70 17.74
CA ALA A 720 17.01 -62.63 16.84
C ALA A 720 18.51 -62.32 16.68
N TYR A 721 19.31 -62.59 17.72
CA TYR A 721 20.78 -62.51 17.67
C TYR A 721 21.43 -63.84 18.07
N ALA A 722 22.51 -64.22 17.41
CA ALA A 722 23.21 -65.48 17.68
C ALA A 722 23.98 -65.39 19.01
N HIS A 723 23.60 -66.23 19.98
CA HIS A 723 24.08 -66.17 21.36
C HIS A 723 23.74 -67.48 22.08
N SER A 724 24.48 -67.81 23.16
CA SER A 724 24.27 -69.04 23.96
C SER A 724 24.30 -70.35 23.15
N GLY A 725 25.07 -70.40 22.05
CA GLY A 725 25.14 -71.55 21.15
C GLY A 725 23.91 -71.75 20.25
N ARG A 726 22.92 -70.85 20.30
CA ARG A 726 21.71 -70.88 19.48
C ARG A 726 21.83 -69.99 18.26
N SER A 727 21.07 -70.34 17.22
CA SER A 727 20.94 -69.49 16.03
C SER A 727 20.15 -68.21 16.33
N ALA A 728 20.32 -67.18 15.50
CA ALA A 728 19.51 -65.97 15.58
C ALA A 728 18.01 -66.27 15.45
N ILE A 729 17.64 -67.17 14.53
CA ILE A 729 16.26 -67.59 14.27
C ILE A 729 15.66 -68.27 15.51
N GLU A 730 16.40 -69.19 16.14
CA GLU A 730 15.99 -69.89 17.36
C GLU A 730 15.77 -68.92 18.53
N ASN A 731 16.69 -67.97 18.76
CA ASN A 731 16.53 -66.94 19.79
C ASN A 731 15.34 -66.00 19.49
N GLY A 732 15.11 -65.64 18.22
CA GLY A 732 13.94 -64.87 17.79
C GLY A 732 12.62 -65.61 18.00
N LEU A 733 12.58 -66.92 17.80
CA LEU A 733 11.38 -67.74 18.04
C LEU A 733 11.16 -68.06 19.53
N ILE A 734 12.22 -68.16 20.34
CA ILE A 734 12.12 -68.14 21.81
C ILE A 734 11.45 -66.85 22.27
N TYR A 735 11.88 -65.70 21.72
CA TYR A 735 11.27 -64.41 22.05
C TYR A 735 9.78 -64.38 21.66
N ALA A 736 9.44 -64.71 20.41
CA ALA A 736 8.06 -64.77 19.94
C ALA A 736 7.16 -65.69 20.79
N LYS A 737 7.70 -66.83 21.23
CA LYS A 737 7.03 -67.77 22.15
C LYS A 737 6.78 -67.16 23.53
N SER A 738 7.73 -66.42 24.07
CA SER A 738 7.56 -65.68 25.34
C SER A 738 6.49 -64.59 25.28
N GLN A 739 6.31 -63.95 24.11
CA GLN A 739 5.31 -62.90 23.89
C GLN A 739 3.94 -63.45 23.43
N GLY A 740 3.79 -64.76 23.29
CA GLY A 740 2.54 -65.39 22.84
C GLY A 740 2.18 -65.08 21.37
N TRP A 741 3.17 -64.82 20.52
CA TRP A 741 2.99 -64.53 19.08
C TRP A 741 2.71 -65.81 18.27
N ASN A 742 1.61 -66.47 18.62
CA ASN A 742 1.17 -67.74 18.04
C ASN A 742 0.22 -67.60 16.83
N SER A 743 0.26 -66.45 16.16
CA SER A 743 -0.37 -66.18 14.86
C SER A 743 0.40 -65.07 14.14
N ARG A 744 0.21 -64.93 12.82
CA ARG A 744 0.87 -63.87 12.04
C ARG A 744 0.38 -62.50 12.46
N GLU A 745 -0.91 -62.37 12.73
CA GLU A 745 -1.52 -61.15 13.27
C GLU A 745 -0.84 -60.72 14.58
N LYS A 746 -0.73 -61.62 15.57
CA LYS A 746 -0.13 -61.29 16.87
C LYS A 746 1.34 -60.90 16.76
N SER A 747 2.09 -61.56 15.88
CA SER A 747 3.49 -61.23 15.60
C SER A 747 3.62 -59.82 15.01
N ILE A 748 2.80 -59.48 14.02
CA ILE A 748 2.81 -58.16 13.38
C ILE A 748 2.33 -57.07 14.35
N MET A 749 1.23 -57.30 15.07
CA MET A 749 0.70 -56.36 16.07
C MET A 749 1.68 -56.14 17.23
N GLY A 750 2.15 -57.22 17.86
CA GLY A 750 3.06 -57.14 19.00
C GLY A 750 4.46 -56.61 18.65
N GLY A 751 4.97 -56.92 17.45
CA GLY A 751 6.20 -56.33 16.94
C GLY A 751 6.05 -54.84 16.60
N THR A 752 4.87 -54.43 16.13
CA THR A 752 4.54 -53.01 15.93
C THR A 752 4.44 -52.27 17.26
N GLU A 753 3.82 -52.86 18.29
CA GLU A 753 3.77 -52.30 19.65
C GLU A 753 5.18 -52.11 20.23
N PHE A 754 6.06 -53.10 20.03
CA PHE A 754 7.46 -53.03 20.44
C PHE A 754 8.18 -51.84 19.77
N PHE A 755 8.06 -51.73 18.44
CA PHE A 755 8.65 -50.61 17.70
C PHE A 755 8.06 -49.24 18.11
N ALA A 756 6.76 -49.17 18.42
CA ALA A 756 6.10 -47.94 18.84
C ALA A 756 6.66 -47.39 20.18
N LYS A 757 6.97 -48.28 21.12
CA LYS A 757 7.56 -47.91 22.44
C LYS A 757 8.93 -47.25 22.28
N ASP A 758 9.79 -47.79 21.43
CA ASP A 758 11.18 -47.32 21.28
C ASP A 758 11.28 -45.95 20.57
N TYR A 759 10.39 -45.66 19.60
CA TYR A 759 10.56 -44.52 18.69
C TYR A 759 9.41 -43.49 18.69
N ILE A 760 8.17 -43.93 18.84
CA ILE A 760 7.00 -43.02 18.79
C ILE A 760 6.78 -42.37 20.16
N GLN A 761 6.74 -43.18 21.23
CA GLN A 761 6.48 -42.70 22.59
C GLN A 761 7.60 -41.78 23.14
N GLY A 762 8.80 -41.85 22.56
CA GLY A 762 9.94 -40.99 22.90
C GLY A 762 10.14 -39.77 22.00
N ASN A 763 9.17 -39.38 21.15
CA ASN A 763 9.29 -38.30 20.16
C ASN A 763 10.51 -38.42 19.21
N LYS A 764 10.97 -39.64 18.93
CA LYS A 764 12.10 -39.96 18.02
C LYS A 764 11.57 -40.44 16.67
N THR A 765 10.63 -39.68 16.14
CA THR A 765 9.78 -40.05 15.00
C THR A 765 10.49 -39.95 13.65
N THR A 766 11.71 -39.42 13.57
CA THR A 766 12.51 -39.35 12.33
C THR A 766 13.97 -39.73 12.62
N ALA A 767 14.75 -40.05 11.59
CA ALA A 767 16.19 -40.31 11.76
C ALA A 767 16.93 -39.08 12.32
N TYR A 768 16.50 -37.88 11.93
CA TYR A 768 17.00 -36.63 12.50
C TYR A 768 16.70 -36.53 14.01
N PHE A 769 15.47 -36.79 14.46
CA PHE A 769 15.13 -36.74 15.89
C PHE A 769 15.80 -37.86 16.70
N GLN A 770 16.06 -39.02 16.09
CA GLN A 770 16.88 -40.08 16.69
C GLN A 770 18.33 -39.65 16.89
N LYS A 771 18.91 -38.88 15.95
CA LYS A 771 20.28 -38.35 16.03
C LYS A 771 20.43 -37.21 17.03
N PHE A 772 19.50 -36.25 17.07
CA PHE A 772 19.70 -34.99 17.81
C PHE A 772 18.79 -34.83 19.05
N ASN A 773 17.72 -35.63 19.18
CA ASN A 773 16.80 -35.64 20.34
C ASN A 773 16.17 -34.26 20.70
N VAL A 774 15.87 -33.44 19.68
CA VAL A 774 15.43 -32.04 19.84
C VAL A 774 13.94 -31.84 20.08
N MET A 775 13.12 -32.90 20.02
CA MET A 775 11.67 -32.84 20.27
C MET A 775 11.28 -33.13 21.73
N ASN A 776 12.25 -33.34 22.62
CA ASN A 776 12.03 -33.65 24.04
C ASN A 776 12.45 -32.51 25.00
N GLY A 777 12.52 -31.28 24.49
CA GLY A 777 12.81 -30.08 25.27
C GLY A 777 14.29 -29.85 25.61
N ALA A 778 14.58 -28.67 26.15
CA ALA A 778 15.94 -28.13 26.28
C ALA A 778 16.88 -28.92 27.22
N SER A 779 16.35 -29.79 28.07
CA SER A 779 17.11 -30.69 28.95
C SER A 779 17.53 -32.00 28.26
N ALA A 780 16.82 -32.42 27.21
CA ALA A 780 17.09 -33.67 26.48
C ALA A 780 18.12 -33.52 25.35
N VAL A 781 18.33 -32.30 24.86
CA VAL A 781 19.36 -31.94 23.85
C VAL A 781 20.74 -32.50 24.27
N ALA A 782 21.50 -33.03 23.32
CA ALA A 782 22.78 -33.72 23.54
C ALA A 782 22.73 -34.94 24.48
N THR A 783 21.55 -35.54 24.72
CA THR A 783 21.41 -36.78 25.51
C THR A 783 20.52 -37.81 24.80
N GLY A 784 20.69 -39.09 25.08
CA GLY A 784 19.84 -40.17 24.55
C GLY A 784 19.85 -40.31 23.02
N GLN A 785 20.87 -39.80 22.34
CA GLN A 785 21.03 -39.88 20.89
C GLN A 785 21.32 -41.31 20.45
N TYR A 786 20.76 -41.73 19.32
CA TYR A 786 20.96 -43.08 18.77
C TYR A 786 22.35 -43.28 18.15
N MET A 787 23.04 -42.19 17.83
CA MET A 787 24.30 -42.19 17.07
C MET A 787 25.18 -40.98 17.42
N THR A 788 26.49 -41.22 17.54
CA THR A 788 27.53 -40.21 17.84
C THR A 788 28.06 -39.52 16.58
N ALA A 789 28.12 -40.23 15.45
CA ALA A 789 28.59 -39.68 14.17
C ALA A 789 27.67 -38.55 13.69
N VAL A 790 28.25 -37.37 13.44
CA VAL A 790 27.48 -36.13 13.17
C VAL A 790 26.61 -36.20 11.91
N TRP A 791 27.07 -36.92 10.88
CA TRP A 791 26.35 -37.13 9.60
C TRP A 791 25.35 -38.30 9.63
N GLY A 792 25.18 -38.96 10.78
CA GLY A 792 24.46 -40.23 10.88
C GLY A 792 23.03 -40.14 10.34
N ALA A 793 22.28 -39.08 10.69
CA ALA A 793 20.93 -38.84 10.19
C ALA A 793 20.88 -38.75 8.65
N ASN A 794 21.76 -37.97 8.01
CA ASN A 794 21.86 -37.90 6.56
C ASN A 794 22.11 -39.27 5.91
N SER A 795 23.02 -40.08 6.50
CA SER A 795 23.31 -41.41 5.97
C SER A 795 22.12 -42.37 6.08
N THR A 796 21.40 -42.35 7.20
CA THR A 796 20.13 -43.09 7.34
C THR A 796 19.07 -42.57 6.37
N GLY A 797 18.98 -41.26 6.17
CA GLY A 797 18.08 -40.63 5.20
C GLY A 797 18.32 -41.13 3.79
N LYS A 798 19.56 -41.14 3.32
CA LYS A 798 19.93 -41.67 1.99
C LYS A 798 19.48 -43.12 1.80
N THR A 799 19.81 -44.00 2.75
CA THR A 799 19.40 -45.42 2.69
C THR A 799 17.89 -45.60 2.75
N LEU A 800 17.17 -44.77 3.52
CA LEU A 800 15.70 -44.76 3.52
C LEU A 800 15.14 -44.32 2.16
N GLY A 801 15.67 -43.25 1.54
CA GLY A 801 15.24 -42.78 0.23
C GLY A 801 15.42 -43.84 -0.86
N GLU A 802 16.58 -44.49 -0.90
CA GLU A 802 16.87 -45.61 -1.80
C GLU A 802 15.86 -46.76 -1.63
N GLY A 803 15.54 -47.15 -0.39
CA GLY A 803 14.52 -48.16 -0.09
C GLY A 803 13.08 -47.71 -0.43
N TYR A 804 12.82 -46.41 -0.45
CA TYR A 804 11.51 -45.81 -0.72
C TYR A 804 11.30 -45.43 -2.19
N ALA A 805 12.25 -45.68 -3.10
CA ALA A 805 12.16 -45.25 -4.51
C ALA A 805 10.84 -45.66 -5.22
N ALA A 806 10.31 -46.85 -4.92
CA ALA A 806 9.03 -47.33 -5.45
C ALA A 806 7.79 -46.59 -4.89
N ALA A 807 7.96 -45.87 -3.78
CA ALA A 807 6.93 -45.13 -3.05
C ALA A 807 6.91 -43.63 -3.38
N TYR A 808 7.81 -43.10 -4.21
CA TYR A 808 7.94 -41.65 -4.46
C TYR A 808 6.70 -40.99 -5.07
N SER A 809 5.84 -41.78 -5.73
CA SER A 809 4.52 -41.36 -6.25
C SER A 809 3.39 -41.44 -5.21
N SER A 810 3.63 -42.12 -4.08
CA SER A 810 2.69 -42.22 -2.96
C SER A 810 2.81 -41.00 -2.05
N ALA A 811 1.76 -40.74 -1.27
CA ALA A 811 1.80 -39.69 -0.27
C ALA A 811 2.69 -40.09 0.92
N LEU A 812 3.63 -39.22 1.28
CA LEU A 812 4.57 -39.42 2.38
C LEU A 812 4.52 -38.20 3.32
N SER A 813 4.75 -38.43 4.62
CA SER A 813 4.80 -37.37 5.64
C SER A 813 6.22 -37.17 6.15
N PHE A 814 6.68 -35.92 6.19
CA PHE A 814 8.01 -35.55 6.69
C PHE A 814 7.89 -34.55 7.84
N ASP A 815 8.54 -34.83 8.97
CA ASP A 815 8.61 -33.93 10.13
C ASP A 815 9.96 -33.19 10.11
N ILE A 816 9.95 -31.95 9.64
CA ILE A 816 11.16 -31.14 9.41
C ILE A 816 11.38 -30.22 10.61
N PRO A 817 12.55 -30.26 11.29
CA PRO A 817 12.81 -29.43 12.47
C PRO A 817 12.76 -27.94 12.15
N VAL A 818 12.18 -27.15 13.05
CA VAL A 818 12.29 -25.68 13.03
C VAL A 818 12.81 -25.22 14.40
N TYR A 819 13.89 -24.43 14.37
CA TYR A 819 14.53 -23.82 15.54
C TYR A 819 14.29 -22.32 15.60
N GLN A 820 14.29 -21.76 16.80
CA GLN A 820 14.28 -20.31 17.01
C GLN A 820 15.68 -19.74 16.73
N ASN A 821 15.74 -18.51 16.23
CA ASN A 821 16.98 -17.74 16.00
C ASN A 821 18.03 -18.44 15.12
N MET A 822 17.58 -19.21 14.11
CA MET A 822 18.47 -19.78 13.09
C MET A 822 19.19 -18.70 12.25
N PRO A 823 20.38 -19.02 11.68
CA PRO A 823 21.03 -18.17 10.69
C PRO A 823 20.13 -17.89 9.49
N SER A 824 20.20 -16.68 8.92
CA SER A 824 19.33 -16.24 7.81
C SER A 824 19.53 -17.04 6.51
N LEU A 825 20.72 -17.59 6.30
CA LEU A 825 21.07 -18.50 5.22
C LEU A 825 21.42 -19.89 5.78
N PRO A 826 21.35 -20.98 4.98
CA PRO A 826 21.85 -22.28 5.39
C PRO A 826 23.33 -22.21 5.79
N VAL A 827 23.70 -22.91 6.86
CA VAL A 827 25.11 -22.96 7.30
C VAL A 827 25.94 -23.69 6.24
N PRO A 828 27.01 -23.10 5.69
CA PRO A 828 27.83 -23.77 4.68
C PRO A 828 28.68 -24.88 5.30
N GLN A 829 28.93 -25.94 4.53
CA GLN A 829 29.87 -26.99 4.93
C GLN A 829 31.27 -26.38 5.13
N PRO A 830 31.95 -26.64 6.27
CA PRO A 830 33.32 -26.19 6.48
C PRO A 830 34.26 -26.86 5.48
N LYS A 831 35.28 -26.11 5.02
CA LYS A 831 36.25 -26.54 3.99
C LYS A 831 37.57 -27.01 4.59
#